data_AF-D6TX25-F1
#
_entry.id   AF-D6TX25-F1
#
_cell.length_a   1.000
_cell.length_b   1.000
_cell.length_c   1.000
_cell.angle_alpha   90.00
_cell.angle_beta   90.00
_cell.angle_gamma   90.00
#
_symmetry.space_group_name_H-M   'P 1'
#
loop_
_entity.id
_entity.type
_entity.pdbx_description
1 polymer ?
#
loop_
_entity_poly.entity_id
_entity_poly.type
_entity_poly.pdbx_seq_one_letter_code
_entity_poly.pdbx_strand_id
1 'polypeptide(L)'
;MMKDTKTIQELVHEKMSETWTSFLQRRVMHLLLALDPQLFHGQFHVLYAGSSLANHPLLQFYDRYMKFITLGKDLFDDILPRIYLEWNQVTEQSIAQDTNPIRGQIDWPQTLKRASNETPGQLPLRFTIRLRQQQSALPENILVVATLSCYQQFISDTLRIDQQEEVLTNQERQFLVNLGDHLDRELTKPHVGLLLEKAQASNPDTLIEQIHLHPGPSAYRDLLEWWEAFSELQIGSSRANFRLSLSHTSLHDEQMNIWLYELWIVLELITLLQKQNALESNTLRIAIDQLSFTFTWNKKRYLFRYQRRGMMGSAITHDWTQIPAIQSSYLIERENPLIVEYKGKQSWKEPPVVIDTTYNSDTGEAIQRLLGNMAIYTTATGMLISPYVSDPQPGSHVSGEAHYESEKYSDRTQEARIKLYQITPDIPDPLLQARLIAILQQIVTNLPERQQPVCCGMMLNQDSSNASGRTIQEYNVLCPKPHIGSHVYDLVNRERHCLQDPRLCHVIGQVIIPPQANSIVNLNDLQLNIEQLRRHTETILRQSEKENDEERAEQFRSLILQRVGESIEQYVHDHGNTISQEKFLREGIFRSYWDQHACCLESETRFILISGEYVWDEYQRSQLDDWAAPAVQYCRALEREIKRRFYTPIQTEYEIKDKSWTLGSIKNMYNGGKPSINSRNWQAFIGRARTFQITEDILSQQFVTPMVMEKKISDLRNQLAHGDHIDRDTAKTLRNAILGVNGASGLLKWIVKNIGP
;
A
#
# COMPACT_ATOMS: atom_id res chain seq x y z
N MET A 1 -60.00 7.13 -16.10
CA MET A 1 -59.80 6.80 -14.67
C MET A 1 -59.36 5.35 -14.56
N MET A 2 -58.07 5.07 -14.71
CA MET A 2 -57.47 3.82 -14.23
C MET A 2 -56.83 4.17 -12.89
N LYS A 3 -57.34 3.60 -11.80
CA LYS A 3 -56.74 3.74 -10.47
C LYS A 3 -55.60 2.75 -10.39
N ASP A 4 -54.38 3.25 -10.26
CA ASP A 4 -53.20 2.49 -9.85
C ASP A 4 -53.45 1.87 -8.47
N THR A 5 -53.78 0.59 -8.45
CA THR A 5 -53.74 -0.21 -7.22
C THR A 5 -52.32 -0.71 -7.03
N LYS A 6 -51.48 0.09 -6.34
CA LYS A 6 -50.22 -0.41 -5.77
C LYS A 6 -50.50 -1.63 -4.88
N THR A 7 -49.71 -2.67 -5.06
CA THR A 7 -49.81 -3.95 -4.36
C THR A 7 -49.44 -3.76 -2.89
N ILE A 8 -50.01 -4.53 -1.95
CA ILE A 8 -49.71 -4.40 -0.50
C ILE A 8 -48.20 -4.53 -0.21
N GLN A 9 -47.48 -5.35 -0.97
CA GLN A 9 -46.02 -5.48 -0.87
C GLN A 9 -45.26 -4.21 -1.29
N GLU A 10 -45.76 -3.48 -2.30
CA GLU A 10 -45.17 -2.20 -2.74
C GLU A 10 -45.38 -1.11 -1.69
N LEU A 11 -46.56 -1.07 -1.06
CA LEU A 11 -46.86 -0.15 0.05
C LEU A 11 -46.04 -0.45 1.32
N VAL A 12 -45.70 -1.72 1.57
CA VAL A 12 -44.81 -2.12 2.67
C VAL A 12 -43.35 -1.77 2.35
N HIS A 13 -42.89 -1.99 1.10
CA HIS A 13 -41.55 -1.58 0.67
C HIS A 13 -41.36 -0.06 0.66
N GLU A 14 -42.39 0.71 0.28
CA GLU A 14 -42.34 2.18 0.27
C GLU A 14 -42.21 2.73 1.70
N LYS A 15 -43.01 2.21 2.65
CA LYS A 15 -42.88 2.56 4.08
C LYS A 15 -41.57 2.10 4.73
N MET A 16 -41.03 0.95 4.34
CA MET A 16 -39.72 0.48 4.83
C MET A 16 -38.56 1.27 4.23
N SER A 17 -38.67 1.73 2.98
CA SER A 17 -37.66 2.57 2.34
C SER A 17 -37.58 3.95 2.99
N GLU A 18 -38.72 4.53 3.38
CA GLU A 18 -38.77 5.80 4.12
C GLU A 18 -38.10 5.70 5.49
N THR A 19 -38.36 4.63 6.26
CA THR A 19 -37.70 4.43 7.56
C THR A 19 -36.21 4.16 7.41
N TRP A 20 -35.79 3.35 6.43
CA TRP A 20 -34.39 3.06 6.16
C TRP A 20 -33.59 4.28 5.71
N THR A 21 -34.19 5.19 4.95
CA THR A 21 -33.55 6.45 4.55
C THR A 21 -33.21 7.31 5.77
N SER A 22 -34.16 7.44 6.71
CA SER A 22 -33.96 8.15 7.97
C SER A 22 -32.88 7.50 8.84
N PHE A 23 -32.89 6.16 8.98
CA PHE A 23 -31.84 5.43 9.69
C PHE A 23 -30.46 5.64 9.08
N LEU A 24 -30.36 5.58 7.74
CA LEU A 24 -29.12 5.76 7.01
C LEU A 24 -28.54 7.16 7.24
N GLN A 25 -29.36 8.20 7.08
CA GLN A 25 -28.94 9.58 7.32
C GLN A 25 -28.41 9.78 8.74
N ARG A 26 -29.11 9.26 9.76
CA ARG A 26 -28.68 9.35 11.16
C ARG A 26 -27.36 8.63 11.42
N ARG A 27 -27.18 7.40 10.90
CA ARG A 27 -25.94 6.63 11.10
C ARG A 27 -24.74 7.29 10.43
N VAL A 28 -24.88 7.75 9.18
CA VAL A 28 -23.80 8.50 8.52
C VAL A 28 -23.41 9.68 9.38
N MET A 29 -24.36 10.47 9.86
CA MET A 29 -24.05 11.63 10.69
C MET A 29 -23.32 11.25 11.98
N HIS A 30 -23.85 10.30 12.75
CA HIS A 30 -23.18 9.83 13.96
C HIS A 30 -21.71 9.43 13.71
N LEU A 31 -21.45 8.72 12.61
CA LEU A 31 -20.10 8.30 12.25
C LEU A 31 -19.21 9.47 11.85
N LEU A 32 -19.73 10.44 11.10
CA LEU A 32 -18.98 11.64 10.75
C LEU A 32 -18.57 12.42 11.99
N LEU A 33 -19.49 12.63 12.93
CA LEU A 33 -19.22 13.37 14.16
C LEU A 33 -18.21 12.63 15.06
N ALA A 34 -18.29 11.31 15.11
CA ALA A 34 -17.37 10.50 15.90
C ALA A 34 -15.94 10.47 15.32
N LEU A 35 -15.82 10.43 13.99
CA LEU A 35 -14.54 10.24 13.30
C LEU A 35 -13.82 11.56 12.97
N ASP A 36 -14.55 12.68 12.85
CA ASP A 36 -13.97 13.96 12.40
C ASP A 36 -12.88 14.54 13.32
N PRO A 37 -13.07 14.62 14.66
CA PRO A 37 -12.05 15.14 15.55
C PRO A 37 -10.80 14.26 15.64
N GLN A 38 -10.96 12.93 15.49
CA GLN A 38 -9.91 11.95 15.77
C GLN A 38 -9.09 11.55 14.54
N LEU A 39 -9.75 11.42 13.38
CA LEU A 39 -9.14 10.84 12.19
C LEU A 39 -9.13 11.80 11.00
N PHE A 40 -10.19 12.58 10.82
CA PHE A 40 -10.27 13.46 9.65
C PHE A 40 -9.58 14.82 9.87
N HIS A 41 -9.24 15.18 11.12
CA HIS A 41 -8.60 16.46 11.46
C HIS A 41 -9.34 17.67 10.86
N GLY A 42 -10.66 17.60 10.88
CA GLY A 42 -11.55 18.55 10.22
C GLY A 42 -11.69 18.32 8.72
N GLN A 43 -10.74 17.71 7.98
CA GLN A 43 -10.71 17.60 6.51
C GLN A 43 -11.95 16.98 5.87
N PHE A 44 -12.80 16.30 6.64
CA PHE A 44 -14.09 15.83 6.16
C PHE A 44 -14.97 16.99 5.67
N HIS A 45 -14.78 18.20 6.20
CA HIS A 45 -15.41 19.43 5.71
C HIS A 45 -15.18 19.68 4.21
N VAL A 46 -14.05 19.22 3.63
CA VAL A 46 -13.73 19.40 2.20
C VAL A 46 -14.62 18.53 1.32
N LEU A 47 -14.93 17.30 1.76
CA LEU A 47 -15.85 16.39 1.09
C LEU A 47 -17.31 16.84 1.29
N TYR A 48 -17.63 17.42 2.46
CA TYR A 48 -18.98 17.85 2.82
C TYR A 48 -19.37 19.21 2.23
N ALA A 49 -18.57 20.27 2.43
CA ALA A 49 -18.85 21.64 2.01
C ALA A 49 -18.72 21.86 0.49
N GLY A 50 -17.91 21.05 -0.19
CA GLY A 50 -17.79 21.06 -1.65
C GLY A 50 -18.92 20.32 -2.39
N SER A 51 -19.87 19.71 -1.66
CA SER A 51 -20.90 18.84 -2.23
C SER A 51 -22.33 19.38 -2.04
N SER A 52 -23.30 18.79 -2.73
CA SER A 52 -24.72 19.10 -2.55
C SER A 52 -25.31 18.67 -1.19
N LEU A 53 -24.58 17.87 -0.38
CA LEU A 53 -25.03 17.45 0.96
C LEU A 53 -25.24 18.64 1.90
N ALA A 54 -24.39 19.67 1.84
CA ALA A 54 -24.45 20.79 2.79
C ALA A 54 -25.84 21.46 2.85
N ASN A 55 -26.63 21.40 1.78
CA ASN A 55 -27.97 22.00 1.71
C ASN A 55 -29.09 21.09 2.24
N HIS A 56 -28.78 19.90 2.75
CA HIS A 56 -29.79 18.95 3.21
C HIS A 56 -30.31 19.32 4.62
N PRO A 57 -31.64 19.44 4.83
CA PRO A 57 -32.23 19.92 6.08
C PRO A 57 -31.80 19.18 7.36
N LEU A 58 -31.70 17.84 7.31
CA LEU A 58 -31.23 17.06 8.47
C LEU A 58 -29.76 17.34 8.81
N LEU A 59 -28.94 17.66 7.81
CA LEU A 59 -27.52 17.88 8.00
C LEU A 59 -27.25 19.27 8.56
N GLN A 60 -28.06 20.26 8.15
CA GLN A 60 -28.11 21.58 8.81
C GLN A 60 -28.60 21.48 10.26
N PHE A 61 -29.52 20.56 10.56
CA PHE A 61 -29.97 20.32 11.93
C PHE A 61 -28.85 19.70 12.79
N TYR A 62 -28.11 18.72 12.26
CA TYR A 62 -26.95 18.15 12.94
C TYR A 62 -25.76 19.11 13.06
N ASP A 63 -25.57 20.03 12.12
CA ASP A 63 -24.61 21.16 12.25
C ASP A 63 -24.93 21.99 13.50
N ARG A 64 -26.21 22.36 13.70
CA ARG A 64 -26.67 23.05 14.92
C ARG A 64 -26.38 22.25 16.18
N TYR A 65 -26.67 20.95 16.17
CA TYR A 65 -26.37 20.06 17.29
C TYR A 65 -24.87 20.05 17.64
N MET A 66 -24.01 20.01 16.62
CA MET A 66 -22.56 20.04 16.80
C MET A 66 -22.03 21.35 17.37
N LYS A 67 -22.63 22.50 17.01
CA LYS A 67 -22.24 23.77 17.63
C LYS A 67 -22.39 23.70 19.16
N PHE A 68 -23.46 23.08 19.66
CA PHE A 68 -23.70 22.94 21.10
C PHE A 68 -22.67 22.03 21.78
N ILE A 69 -22.25 20.94 21.13
CA ILE A 69 -21.24 20.03 21.69
C ILE A 69 -19.87 20.70 21.72
N THR A 70 -19.43 21.26 20.59
CA THR A 70 -18.06 21.74 20.42
C THR A 70 -17.82 23.01 21.24
N LEU A 71 -18.75 23.96 21.21
CA LEU A 71 -18.58 25.27 21.85
C LEU A 71 -19.17 25.33 23.27
N GLY A 72 -20.10 24.44 23.62
CA GLY A 72 -20.73 24.46 24.93
C GLY A 72 -19.72 24.22 26.07
N LYS A 73 -18.76 23.33 25.88
CA LYS A 73 -17.76 23.01 26.90
C LYS A 73 -16.90 24.22 27.27
N ASP A 74 -16.40 24.95 26.26
CA ASP A 74 -15.54 26.11 26.48
C ASP A 74 -16.28 27.23 27.22
N LEU A 75 -17.57 27.43 26.91
CA LEU A 75 -18.41 28.42 27.59
C LEU A 75 -18.58 28.11 29.08
N PHE A 76 -18.97 26.89 29.43
CA PHE A 76 -19.33 26.53 30.81
C PHE A 76 -18.13 26.16 31.69
N ASP A 77 -17.14 25.46 31.15
CA ASP A 77 -16.02 24.94 31.95
C ASP A 77 -14.91 25.97 32.13
N ASP A 78 -14.79 26.98 31.24
CA ASP A 78 -13.68 27.94 31.25
C ASP A 78 -14.13 29.41 31.26
N ILE A 79 -14.93 29.86 30.29
CA ILE A 79 -15.23 31.28 30.10
C ILE A 79 -16.11 31.83 31.24
N LEU A 80 -17.27 31.20 31.52
CA LEU A 80 -18.21 31.68 32.55
C LEU A 80 -17.62 31.69 33.97
N PRO A 81 -16.90 30.66 34.44
CA PRO A 81 -16.26 30.68 35.75
C PRO A 81 -15.31 31.88 35.93
N ARG A 82 -14.52 32.20 34.90
CA ARG A 82 -13.60 33.36 34.94
C ARG A 82 -14.36 34.69 34.95
N ILE A 83 -15.43 34.80 34.17
CA ILE A 83 -16.32 35.97 34.18
C ILE A 83 -16.94 36.18 35.56
N TYR A 84 -17.44 35.14 36.22
CA TYR A 84 -18.02 35.29 37.56
C TYR A 84 -16.98 35.70 38.61
N LEU A 85 -15.72 35.27 38.46
CA LEU A 85 -14.63 35.74 39.32
C LEU A 85 -14.34 37.23 39.10
N GLU A 86 -14.28 37.68 37.84
CA GLU A 86 -14.09 39.09 37.48
C GLU A 86 -15.28 39.97 37.93
N TRP A 87 -16.51 39.52 37.68
CA TRP A 87 -17.75 40.21 38.06
C TRP A 87 -17.79 40.50 39.56
N ASN A 88 -17.41 39.54 40.40
CA ASN A 88 -17.39 39.73 41.85
C ASN A 88 -16.32 40.74 42.34
N GLN A 89 -15.31 41.05 41.51
CA GLN A 89 -14.20 41.93 41.86
C GLN A 89 -14.42 43.40 41.46
N VAL A 90 -15.31 43.69 40.50
CA VAL A 90 -15.55 45.06 40.02
C VAL A 90 -16.38 45.85 41.04
N THR A 91 -15.77 46.85 41.65
CA THR A 91 -16.42 47.79 42.57
C THR A 91 -16.20 49.22 42.09
N GLU A 92 -17.29 49.93 41.79
CA GLU A 92 -17.20 51.35 41.41
C GLU A 92 -17.38 52.24 42.65
N GLN A 93 -16.64 53.34 42.71
CA GLN A 93 -16.79 54.34 43.76
C GLN A 93 -17.94 55.30 43.40
N SER A 94 -19.14 55.07 43.94
CA SER A 94 -20.25 56.01 43.82
C SER A 94 -20.18 57.06 44.93
N ILE A 95 -20.44 58.32 44.57
CA ILE A 95 -20.58 59.41 45.54
C ILE A 95 -22.04 59.49 45.95
N ALA A 96 -22.33 59.20 47.21
CA ALA A 96 -23.67 59.29 47.79
C ALA A 96 -23.70 60.29 48.96
N GLN A 97 -24.90 60.64 49.42
CA GLN A 97 -25.07 61.44 50.64
C GLN A 97 -25.70 60.58 51.72
N ASP A 98 -25.15 60.64 52.92
CA ASP A 98 -25.60 59.81 54.04
C ASP A 98 -25.64 60.60 55.36
N THR A 99 -26.43 60.09 56.30
CA THR A 99 -26.57 60.60 57.67
C THR A 99 -26.09 59.54 58.66
N ASN A 100 -25.58 59.95 59.83
CA ASN A 100 -25.03 59.04 60.83
C ASN A 100 -26.04 57.93 61.22
N PRO A 101 -25.67 56.62 61.26
CA PRO A 101 -24.33 56.03 61.01
C PRO A 101 -23.93 55.95 59.54
N ILE A 102 -22.80 56.58 59.23
CA ILE A 102 -22.25 56.68 57.87
C ILE A 102 -21.68 55.33 57.42
N ARG A 103 -22.05 54.88 56.22
CA ARG A 103 -21.44 53.72 55.56
C ARG A 103 -20.48 54.17 54.46
N GLY A 104 -19.17 53.95 54.61
CA GLY A 104 -18.17 54.29 53.56
C GLY A 104 -17.23 55.45 53.90
N GLN A 105 -16.41 55.88 52.95
CA GLN A 105 -15.37 56.89 53.16
C GLN A 105 -15.93 58.30 52.91
N ILE A 106 -15.81 59.21 53.88
CA ILE A 106 -16.32 60.59 53.75
C ILE A 106 -15.42 61.41 52.81
N ASP A 107 -16.01 62.05 51.80
CA ASP A 107 -15.40 63.11 51.01
C ASP A 107 -15.50 64.44 51.76
N TRP A 108 -14.54 64.68 52.65
CA TRP A 108 -14.50 65.88 53.48
C TRP A 108 -14.48 67.19 52.68
N PRO A 109 -13.70 67.34 51.59
CA PRO A 109 -13.72 68.55 50.77
C PRO A 109 -15.10 68.92 50.24
N GLN A 110 -15.84 67.96 49.66
CA GLN A 110 -17.19 68.23 49.15
C GLN A 110 -18.20 68.43 50.28
N THR A 111 -18.09 67.66 51.37
CA THR A 111 -18.96 67.78 52.54
C THR A 111 -18.83 69.17 53.19
N LEU A 112 -17.61 69.65 53.40
CA LEU A 112 -17.34 70.95 54.00
C LEU A 112 -17.73 72.11 53.07
N LYS A 113 -17.44 72.00 51.76
CA LYS A 113 -17.87 73.00 50.78
C LYS A 113 -19.39 73.16 50.78
N ARG A 114 -20.12 72.05 50.81
CA ARG A 114 -21.59 72.10 50.91
C ARG A 114 -22.06 72.67 52.24
N ALA A 115 -21.53 72.18 53.36
CA ALA A 115 -21.92 72.65 54.69
C ALA A 115 -21.66 74.15 54.86
N SER A 116 -20.57 74.67 54.27
CA SER A 116 -20.27 76.11 54.26
C SER A 116 -21.29 76.94 53.49
N ASN A 117 -21.97 76.37 52.49
CA ASN A 117 -23.01 77.04 51.71
C ASN A 117 -24.39 76.89 52.34
N GLU A 118 -24.72 75.70 52.86
CA GLU A 118 -26.06 75.38 53.37
C GLU A 118 -26.26 75.82 54.83
N THR A 119 -25.24 75.65 55.68
CA THR A 119 -25.31 75.95 57.11
C THR A 119 -23.97 76.52 57.61
N PRO A 120 -23.65 77.80 57.29
CA PRO A 120 -22.38 78.41 57.66
C PRO A 120 -22.18 78.43 59.19
N GLY A 121 -21.04 77.92 59.67
CA GLY A 121 -20.68 77.92 61.09
C GLY A 121 -21.25 76.76 61.94
N GLN A 122 -22.03 75.86 61.36
CA GLN A 122 -22.54 74.66 62.03
C GLN A 122 -21.83 73.38 61.56
N LEU A 123 -21.81 72.34 62.39
CA LEU A 123 -21.27 71.03 62.02
C LEU A 123 -22.16 70.36 60.95
N PRO A 124 -21.58 69.71 59.93
CA PRO A 124 -22.35 69.05 58.87
C PRO A 124 -23.17 67.88 59.41
N LEU A 125 -24.49 67.91 59.19
CA LEU A 125 -25.40 66.81 59.56
C LEU A 125 -25.53 65.74 58.46
N ARG A 126 -25.10 66.05 57.24
CA ARG A 126 -25.09 65.14 56.08
C ARG A 126 -23.68 65.08 55.49
N PHE A 127 -23.21 63.89 55.19
CA PHE A 127 -21.87 63.64 54.69
C PHE A 127 -21.93 63.19 53.23
N THR A 128 -21.10 63.78 52.39
CA THR A 128 -20.82 63.25 51.06
C THR A 128 -19.86 62.08 51.23
N ILE A 129 -20.25 60.88 50.82
CA ILE A 129 -19.50 59.64 51.03
C ILE A 129 -19.19 58.97 49.70
N ARG A 130 -18.03 58.34 49.63
CA ARG A 130 -17.64 57.44 48.55
C ARG A 130 -17.96 56.02 49.00
N LEU A 131 -19.00 55.45 48.39
CA LEU A 131 -19.38 54.05 48.55
C LEU A 131 -18.71 53.24 47.47
N ARG A 132 -18.10 52.11 47.83
CA ARG A 132 -17.82 51.06 46.86
C ARG A 132 -19.08 50.24 46.71
N GLN A 133 -19.82 50.45 45.64
CA GLN A 133 -20.97 49.63 45.29
C GLN A 133 -20.56 48.67 44.18
N GLN A 134 -20.89 47.40 44.34
CA GLN A 134 -20.83 46.45 43.23
C GLN A 134 -21.89 46.89 42.22
N GLN A 135 -21.45 47.32 41.05
CA GLN A 135 -22.36 47.52 39.93
C GLN A 135 -22.54 46.19 39.22
N SER A 136 -23.70 45.58 39.41
CA SER A 136 -24.07 44.37 38.69
C SER A 136 -24.43 44.68 37.23
N ALA A 137 -24.99 45.85 36.92
CA ALA A 137 -25.55 46.20 35.61
C ALA A 137 -24.56 46.88 34.65
N LEU A 138 -23.33 46.38 34.56
CA LEU A 138 -22.38 46.79 33.53
C LEU A 138 -22.79 46.22 32.16
N PRO A 139 -22.52 46.91 31.03
CA PRO A 139 -22.82 46.41 29.69
C PRO A 139 -22.22 45.02 29.42
N GLU A 140 -21.03 44.75 29.93
CA GLU A 140 -20.33 43.47 29.84
C GLU A 140 -21.10 42.34 30.55
N ASN A 141 -21.65 42.62 31.74
CA ASN A 141 -22.47 41.66 32.49
C ASN A 141 -23.82 41.45 31.83
N ILE A 142 -24.41 42.50 31.24
CA ILE A 142 -25.66 42.41 30.48
C ILE A 142 -25.43 41.55 29.22
N LEU A 143 -24.29 41.69 28.54
CA LEU A 143 -23.90 40.84 27.41
C LEU A 143 -23.83 39.37 27.82
N VAL A 144 -23.21 39.03 28.96
CA VAL A 144 -23.16 37.64 29.45
C VAL A 144 -24.56 37.05 29.55
N VAL A 145 -25.48 37.76 30.20
CA VAL A 145 -26.86 37.28 30.40
C VAL A 145 -27.64 37.24 29.08
N ALA A 146 -27.39 38.17 28.16
CA ALA A 146 -28.00 38.17 26.83
C ALA A 146 -27.51 36.99 26.00
N THR A 147 -26.20 36.70 25.99
CA THR A 147 -25.60 35.55 25.31
C THR A 147 -26.15 34.24 25.85
N LEU A 148 -26.25 34.07 27.18
CA LEU A 148 -26.84 32.87 27.79
C LEU A 148 -28.33 32.70 27.45
N SER A 149 -29.09 33.81 27.41
CA SER A 149 -30.51 33.79 27.04
C SER A 149 -30.71 33.41 25.58
N CYS A 150 -29.91 33.98 24.66
CA CYS A 150 -29.93 33.61 23.26
C CYS A 150 -29.52 32.14 23.07
N TYR A 151 -28.48 31.67 23.76
CA TYR A 151 -28.03 30.29 23.70
C TYR A 151 -29.12 29.31 24.18
N GLN A 152 -29.84 29.64 25.26
CA GLN A 152 -31.01 28.89 25.72
C GLN A 152 -32.13 28.85 24.67
N GLN A 153 -32.41 29.97 24.01
CA GLN A 153 -33.40 30.03 22.95
C GLN A 153 -33.02 29.11 21.77
N PHE A 154 -31.74 29.10 21.37
CA PHE A 154 -31.25 28.20 20.32
C PHE A 154 -31.42 26.71 20.67
N ILE A 155 -31.15 26.31 21.91
CA ILE A 155 -31.37 24.93 22.39
C ILE A 155 -32.86 24.60 22.38
N SER A 156 -33.71 25.51 22.87
CA SER A 156 -35.17 25.32 22.92
C SER A 156 -35.76 25.17 21.53
N ASP A 157 -35.31 25.98 20.57
CA ASP A 157 -35.73 25.87 19.17
C ASP A 157 -35.29 24.55 18.54
N THR A 158 -34.10 24.06 18.88
CA THR A 158 -33.59 22.77 18.40
C THR A 158 -34.38 21.60 18.97
N LEU A 159 -34.67 21.61 20.28
CA LEU A 159 -35.51 20.60 20.93
C LEU A 159 -36.95 20.63 20.42
N ARG A 160 -37.50 21.80 20.09
CA ARG A 160 -38.84 21.92 19.49
C ARG A 160 -38.91 21.28 18.11
N ILE A 161 -37.90 21.48 17.27
CA ILE A 161 -37.80 20.83 15.96
C ILE A 161 -37.67 19.31 16.14
N ASP A 162 -36.83 18.85 17.07
CA ASP A 162 -36.70 17.41 17.38
C ASP A 162 -38.01 16.77 17.86
N GLN A 163 -38.80 17.47 18.69
CA GLN A 163 -40.09 16.97 19.15
C GLN A 163 -41.11 16.77 18.03
N GLN A 164 -40.98 17.51 16.93
CA GLN A 164 -41.87 17.42 15.78
C GLN A 164 -41.41 16.36 14.77
N GLU A 165 -40.10 16.15 14.65
CA GLU A 165 -39.47 15.42 13.54
C GLU A 165 -38.65 14.18 14.00
N GLU A 166 -38.56 13.96 15.33
CA GLU A 166 -37.86 12.86 16.01
C GLU A 166 -36.45 12.57 15.46
N VAL A 167 -35.64 13.61 15.27
CA VAL A 167 -34.35 13.55 14.58
C VAL A 167 -33.24 12.99 15.47
N LEU A 168 -33.19 13.42 16.74
CA LEU A 168 -32.18 13.06 17.73
C LEU A 168 -32.47 11.70 18.39
N THR A 169 -31.40 10.99 18.74
CA THR A 169 -31.49 9.82 19.62
C THR A 169 -31.83 10.22 21.06
N ASN A 170 -32.28 9.27 21.88
CA ASN A 170 -32.56 9.53 23.29
C ASN A 170 -31.34 10.06 24.06
N GLN A 171 -30.13 9.62 23.70
CA GLN A 171 -28.89 10.10 24.34
C GLN A 171 -28.58 11.54 23.95
N GLU A 172 -28.68 11.88 22.67
CA GLU A 172 -28.43 13.23 22.15
C GLU A 172 -29.48 14.23 22.67
N ARG A 173 -30.75 13.81 22.70
CA ARG A 173 -31.84 14.57 23.31
C ARG A 173 -31.56 14.80 24.79
N GLN A 174 -31.16 13.77 25.52
CA GLN A 174 -30.81 13.91 26.94
C GLN A 174 -29.62 14.87 27.14
N PHE A 175 -28.64 14.88 26.24
CA PHE A 175 -27.53 15.83 26.29
C PHE A 175 -28.03 17.29 26.15
N LEU A 176 -28.88 17.59 25.16
CA LEU A 176 -29.44 18.94 25.00
C LEU A 176 -30.33 19.34 26.17
N VAL A 177 -31.12 18.41 26.72
CA VAL A 177 -31.92 18.65 27.93
C VAL A 177 -31.02 18.97 29.12
N ASN A 178 -29.96 18.19 29.35
CA ASN A 178 -29.01 18.45 30.44
C ASN A 178 -28.30 19.79 30.26
N LEU A 179 -27.97 20.18 29.03
CA LEU A 179 -27.36 21.46 28.70
C LEU A 179 -28.33 22.63 28.94
N GLY A 180 -29.61 22.46 28.58
CA GLY A 180 -30.70 23.38 28.89
C GLY A 180 -30.90 23.56 30.39
N ASP A 181 -30.95 22.45 31.14
CA ASP A 181 -31.05 22.46 32.61
C ASP A 181 -29.87 23.17 33.27
N HIS A 182 -28.66 23.03 32.70
CA HIS A 182 -27.47 23.71 33.19
C HIS A 182 -27.57 25.23 32.95
N LEU A 183 -28.03 25.66 31.77
CA LEU A 183 -28.32 27.07 31.49
C LEU A 183 -29.38 27.66 32.41
N ASP A 184 -30.45 26.92 32.69
CA ASP A 184 -31.50 27.37 33.60
C ASP A 184 -30.94 27.61 35.02
N ARG A 185 -30.04 26.75 35.49
CA ARG A 185 -29.35 26.95 36.77
C ARG A 185 -28.44 28.18 36.77
N GLU A 186 -27.78 28.46 35.64
CA GLU A 186 -26.94 29.64 35.49
C GLU A 186 -27.77 30.92 35.45
N LEU A 187 -28.87 30.94 34.69
CA LEU A 187 -29.78 32.09 34.55
C LEU A 187 -30.58 32.39 35.84
N THR A 188 -30.81 31.38 36.68
CA THR A 188 -31.49 31.55 37.98
C THR A 188 -30.56 32.01 39.11
N LYS A 189 -29.25 32.19 38.85
CA LYS A 189 -28.35 32.76 39.86
C LYS A 189 -28.79 34.18 40.25
N PRO A 190 -28.75 34.56 41.54
CA PRO A 190 -29.31 35.84 42.02
C PRO A 190 -28.75 37.09 41.32
N HIS A 191 -27.47 37.11 40.97
CA HIS A 191 -26.83 38.25 40.29
C HIS A 191 -27.17 38.31 38.79
N VAL A 192 -27.44 37.16 38.16
CA VAL A 192 -27.86 37.05 36.76
C VAL A 192 -29.35 37.40 36.61
N GLY A 193 -30.19 36.88 37.51
CA GLY A 193 -31.63 37.13 37.50
C GLY A 193 -32.02 38.60 37.62
N LEU A 194 -31.19 39.42 38.30
CA LEU A 194 -31.37 40.87 38.39
C LEU A 194 -31.16 41.61 37.05
N LEU A 195 -30.43 41.00 36.11
CA LEU A 195 -30.14 41.59 34.79
C LEU A 195 -31.00 41.00 33.67
N LEU A 196 -31.74 39.92 33.94
CA LEU A 196 -32.45 39.14 32.93
C LEU A 196 -33.41 39.98 32.10
N GLU A 197 -34.20 40.85 32.72
CA GLU A 197 -35.17 41.71 32.02
C GLU A 197 -34.48 42.70 31.07
N LYS A 198 -33.33 43.26 31.47
CA LYS A 198 -32.52 44.16 30.63
C LYS A 198 -31.81 43.42 29.51
N ALA A 199 -31.34 42.21 29.79
CA ALA A 199 -30.66 41.36 28.83
C ALA A 199 -31.60 40.83 27.76
N GLN A 200 -32.82 40.40 28.12
CA GLN A 200 -33.84 39.94 27.16
C GLN A 200 -34.33 41.05 26.23
N ALA A 201 -34.27 42.32 26.65
CA ALA A 201 -34.60 43.47 25.82
C ALA A 201 -33.45 43.90 24.88
N SER A 202 -32.28 43.26 24.98
CA SER A 202 -31.05 43.63 24.26
C SER A 202 -30.59 42.49 23.35
N ASN A 203 -30.04 42.81 22.17
CA ASN A 203 -29.41 41.82 21.31
C ASN A 203 -27.90 41.78 21.60
N PRO A 204 -27.28 40.60 21.83
CA PRO A 204 -25.83 40.46 21.98
C PRO A 204 -25.04 41.27 20.94
N ASP A 205 -25.37 41.17 19.66
CA ASP A 205 -24.62 41.86 18.58
C ASP A 205 -24.60 43.39 18.77
N THR A 206 -25.70 43.97 19.25
CA THR A 206 -25.79 45.42 19.51
C THR A 206 -25.07 45.86 20.79
N LEU A 207 -24.92 44.95 21.76
CA LEU A 207 -24.20 45.21 23.00
C LEU A 207 -22.68 45.12 22.78
N ILE A 208 -22.23 44.26 21.87
CA ILE A 208 -20.82 44.12 21.49
C ILE A 208 -20.24 45.45 20.99
N GLU A 209 -21.00 46.19 20.16
CA GLU A 209 -20.59 47.50 19.66
C GLU A 209 -20.42 48.56 20.77
N GLN A 210 -21.07 48.37 21.93
CA GLN A 210 -21.10 49.32 23.05
C GLN A 210 -20.02 49.03 24.10
N ILE A 211 -19.37 47.86 24.04
CA ILE A 211 -18.38 47.41 25.02
C ILE A 211 -16.98 47.80 24.55
N HIS A 212 -16.19 48.45 25.42
CA HIS A 212 -14.83 48.87 25.12
C HIS A 212 -13.87 48.29 26.17
N LEU A 213 -13.37 47.08 25.92
CA LEU A 213 -12.46 46.38 26.83
C LEU A 213 -11.03 46.95 26.74
N HIS A 214 -10.37 47.10 27.89
CA HIS A 214 -8.96 47.49 27.93
C HIS A 214 -8.03 46.41 27.31
N PRO A 215 -6.90 46.80 26.70
CA PRO A 215 -5.95 45.85 26.13
C PRO A 215 -5.31 44.97 27.24
N GLY A 216 -5.39 43.65 27.08
CA GLY A 216 -4.96 42.65 28.08
C GLY A 216 -5.90 41.42 28.13
N PRO A 217 -5.51 40.30 28.77
CA PRO A 217 -6.36 39.11 28.87
C PRO A 217 -7.61 39.41 29.71
N SER A 218 -8.80 39.11 29.19
CA SER A 218 -10.08 39.31 29.88
C SER A 218 -11.06 38.22 29.46
N ALA A 219 -11.74 37.62 30.42
CA ALA A 219 -12.73 36.57 30.13
C ALA A 219 -13.91 37.08 29.30
N TYR A 220 -14.22 38.38 29.35
CA TYR A 220 -15.22 39.00 28.48
C TYR A 220 -14.77 39.05 27.01
N ARG A 221 -13.46 39.15 26.73
CA ARG A 221 -12.97 39.06 25.34
C ARG A 221 -13.11 37.64 24.80
N ASP A 222 -12.80 36.65 25.62
CA ASP A 222 -12.99 35.23 25.25
C ASP A 222 -14.48 34.94 24.99
N LEU A 223 -15.41 35.57 25.73
CA LEU A 223 -16.84 35.48 25.45
C LEU A 223 -17.24 36.14 24.12
N LEU A 224 -16.62 37.26 23.75
CA LEU A 224 -16.86 37.92 22.45
C LEU A 224 -16.38 37.04 21.30
N GLU A 225 -15.15 36.52 21.40
CA GLU A 225 -14.59 35.58 20.42
C GLU A 225 -15.42 34.31 20.35
N TRP A 226 -15.91 33.81 21.49
CA TRP A 226 -16.80 32.66 21.54
C TRP A 226 -18.16 32.94 20.89
N TRP A 227 -18.76 34.12 21.08
CA TRP A 227 -20.04 34.48 20.46
C TRP A 227 -19.90 34.68 18.94
N GLU A 228 -18.81 35.31 18.51
CA GLU A 228 -18.46 35.42 17.09
C GLU A 228 -18.28 34.01 16.49
N ALA A 229 -17.49 33.15 17.15
CA ALA A 229 -17.38 31.75 16.74
C ALA A 229 -18.74 31.05 16.74
N PHE A 230 -19.59 31.20 17.75
CA PHE A 230 -20.89 30.52 17.81
C PHE A 230 -21.87 30.99 16.72
N SER A 231 -21.88 32.29 16.43
CA SER A 231 -22.74 32.90 15.41
C SER A 231 -22.24 32.64 13.98
N GLU A 232 -20.93 32.59 13.78
CA GLU A 232 -20.29 32.38 12.48
C GLU A 232 -19.99 30.91 12.15
N LEU A 233 -19.80 30.03 13.14
CA LEU A 233 -19.49 28.61 12.93
C LEU A 233 -20.62 27.99 12.13
N GLN A 234 -20.42 27.76 10.84
CA GLN A 234 -21.38 27.11 9.95
C GLN A 234 -20.67 25.91 9.36
N ILE A 235 -20.96 24.72 9.89
CA ILE A 235 -20.31 23.48 9.42
C ILE A 235 -20.87 23.09 8.04
N GLY A 236 -22.07 23.59 7.66
CA GLY A 236 -22.49 23.66 6.25
C GLY A 236 -23.72 24.51 5.93
N SER A 237 -23.55 25.45 4.98
CA SER A 237 -24.52 26.00 3.99
C SER A 237 -24.72 27.53 3.92
N SER A 238 -25.04 27.94 2.69
CA SER A 238 -25.28 29.29 2.17
C SER A 238 -26.55 29.97 2.70
N ARG A 239 -26.55 31.30 2.76
CA ARG A 239 -27.58 32.22 3.34
C ARG A 239 -28.99 32.20 2.69
N ALA A 240 -29.41 31.13 2.03
CA ALA A 240 -30.70 31.11 1.33
C ALA A 240 -31.87 30.66 2.24
N ASN A 241 -32.82 31.58 2.42
CA ASN A 241 -34.13 31.52 3.10
C ASN A 241 -34.71 30.14 3.52
N PHE A 242 -35.04 30.09 4.81
CA PHE A 242 -35.64 28.99 5.57
C PHE A 242 -37.07 28.59 5.16
N ARG A 243 -37.26 27.31 4.85
CA ARG A 243 -38.41 26.51 5.30
C ARG A 243 -37.95 25.09 5.61
N LEU A 244 -37.69 24.80 6.88
CA LEU A 244 -37.54 23.44 7.39
C LEU A 244 -38.92 22.76 7.36
N SER A 245 -39.30 22.23 6.21
CA SER A 245 -40.33 21.19 6.13
C SER A 245 -39.61 19.93 5.65
N LEU A 246 -39.22 19.09 6.60
CA LEU A 246 -38.76 17.72 6.33
C LEU A 246 -39.88 16.87 5.71
N SER A 247 -41.12 17.38 5.77
CA SER A 247 -42.34 16.67 5.45
C SER A 247 -42.71 16.60 3.96
N HIS A 248 -42.17 17.43 3.05
CA HIS A 248 -42.81 17.50 1.72
C HIS A 248 -41.97 17.66 0.42
N THR A 249 -40.63 17.67 0.40
CA THR A 249 -39.96 17.84 -0.92
C THR A 249 -38.60 17.19 -1.20
N SER A 250 -38.00 16.39 -0.30
CA SER A 250 -36.68 15.79 -0.58
C SER A 250 -36.46 14.36 -0.05
N LEU A 251 -37.53 13.61 0.23
CA LEU A 251 -37.45 12.21 0.67
C LEU A 251 -37.15 11.22 -0.47
N HIS A 252 -36.98 11.68 -1.72
CA HIS A 252 -36.86 10.85 -2.93
C HIS A 252 -35.71 11.27 -3.86
N ASP A 253 -34.61 11.82 -3.33
CA ASP A 253 -33.38 11.88 -4.13
C ASP A 253 -32.69 10.50 -4.06
N GLU A 254 -33.10 9.60 -4.95
CA GLU A 254 -32.58 8.23 -5.07
C GLU A 254 -31.04 8.24 -5.21
N GLN A 255 -30.48 9.22 -5.92
CA GLN A 255 -29.03 9.37 -6.09
C GLN A 255 -28.34 9.74 -4.79
N MET A 256 -28.96 10.60 -3.98
CA MET A 256 -28.46 10.94 -2.65
C MET A 256 -28.47 9.73 -1.72
N ASN A 257 -29.54 8.93 -1.74
CA ASN A 257 -29.63 7.73 -0.90
C ASN A 257 -28.60 6.67 -1.29
N ILE A 258 -28.39 6.45 -2.58
CA ILE A 258 -27.31 5.58 -3.08
C ILE A 258 -25.95 6.06 -2.56
N TRP A 259 -25.69 7.36 -2.63
CA TRP A 259 -24.43 7.91 -2.17
C TRP A 259 -24.26 7.84 -0.65
N LEU A 260 -25.29 8.17 0.13
CA LEU A 260 -25.26 8.04 1.59
C LEU A 260 -25.04 6.58 2.01
N TYR A 261 -25.63 5.63 1.28
CA TYR A 261 -25.43 4.21 1.51
C TYR A 261 -23.98 3.80 1.22
N GLU A 262 -23.41 4.28 0.12
CA GLU A 262 -21.99 4.08 -0.17
C GLU A 262 -21.08 4.64 0.93
N LEU A 263 -21.33 5.87 1.36
CA LEU A 263 -20.51 6.53 2.35
C LEU A 263 -20.62 5.84 3.72
N TRP A 264 -21.84 5.46 4.12
CA TRP A 264 -22.11 4.75 5.37
C TRP A 264 -21.26 3.48 5.52
N ILE A 265 -21.27 2.62 4.50
CA ILE A 265 -20.51 1.36 4.53
C ILE A 265 -19.00 1.60 4.73
N VAL A 266 -18.45 2.65 4.10
CA VAL A 266 -17.03 3.00 4.25
C VAL A 266 -16.72 3.52 5.66
N LEU A 267 -17.58 4.38 6.20
CA LEU A 267 -17.40 4.93 7.54
C LEU A 267 -17.50 3.84 8.63
N GLU A 268 -18.40 2.88 8.45
CA GLU A 268 -18.50 1.71 9.32
C GLU A 268 -17.25 0.82 9.21
N LEU A 269 -16.71 0.66 8.00
CA LEU A 269 -15.45 -0.06 7.80
C LEU A 269 -14.27 0.64 8.48
N ILE A 270 -14.16 1.96 8.37
CA ILE A 270 -13.13 2.76 9.08
C ILE A 270 -13.28 2.58 10.59
N THR A 271 -14.50 2.69 11.11
CA THR A 271 -14.80 2.53 12.54
C THR A 271 -14.41 1.15 13.04
N LEU A 272 -14.72 0.10 12.27
CA LEU A 272 -14.31 -1.27 12.57
C LEU A 272 -12.78 -1.39 12.62
N LEU A 273 -12.08 -0.87 11.60
CA LEU A 273 -10.62 -0.94 11.50
C LEU A 273 -9.94 -0.15 12.61
N GLN A 274 -10.48 1.00 13.01
CA GLN A 274 -9.98 1.80 14.12
C GLN A 274 -10.16 1.05 15.45
N LYS A 275 -11.35 0.48 15.72
CA LYS A 275 -11.62 -0.32 16.92
C LYS A 275 -10.68 -1.52 17.06
N GLN A 276 -10.22 -2.08 15.94
CA GLN A 276 -9.30 -3.21 15.91
C GLN A 276 -7.82 -2.81 15.81
N ASN A 277 -7.48 -1.52 15.86
CA ASN A 277 -6.11 -1.00 15.64
C ASN A 277 -5.50 -1.50 14.32
N ALA A 278 -6.35 -1.70 13.31
CA ALA A 278 -5.99 -2.18 11.99
C ALA A 278 -5.82 -1.02 10.99
N LEU A 279 -6.35 0.17 11.29
CA LEU A 279 -6.17 1.36 10.45
C LEU A 279 -4.77 1.97 10.66
N GLU A 280 -4.08 2.35 9.58
CA GLU A 280 -2.77 3.01 9.69
C GLU A 280 -2.92 4.52 9.87
N SER A 281 -2.36 5.02 10.98
CA SER A 281 -2.32 6.44 11.29
C SER A 281 -1.71 7.25 10.15
N ASN A 282 -2.36 8.35 9.77
CA ASN A 282 -1.92 9.32 8.75
C ASN A 282 -1.97 8.85 7.28
N THR A 283 -2.60 7.71 6.97
CA THR A 283 -2.76 7.25 5.57
C THR A 283 -4.08 7.64 4.93
N LEU A 284 -5.01 8.16 5.73
CA LEU A 284 -6.33 8.61 5.31
C LEU A 284 -6.21 9.87 4.46
N ARG A 285 -6.73 9.81 3.23
CA ARG A 285 -6.80 10.92 2.27
C ARG A 285 -8.23 11.12 1.83
N ILE A 286 -8.69 12.37 1.89
CA ILE A 286 -10.05 12.76 1.54
C ILE A 286 -9.98 13.83 0.44
N ALA A 287 -10.79 13.67 -0.60
CA ALA A 287 -11.04 14.66 -1.64
C ALA A 287 -12.54 14.71 -1.97
N ILE A 288 -12.97 15.66 -2.82
CA ILE A 288 -14.40 15.97 -3.07
C ILE A 288 -15.23 14.74 -3.47
N ASP A 289 -14.65 13.75 -4.15
CA ASP A 289 -15.32 12.52 -4.58
C ASP A 289 -14.52 11.24 -4.31
N GLN A 290 -13.49 11.32 -3.47
CA GLN A 290 -12.57 10.21 -3.22
C GLN A 290 -12.21 10.10 -1.76
N LEU A 291 -12.11 8.86 -1.29
CA LEU A 291 -11.59 8.53 0.03
C LEU A 291 -10.66 7.34 -0.09
N SER A 292 -9.45 7.44 0.46
CA SER A 292 -8.50 6.32 0.47
C SER A 292 -7.76 6.21 1.79
N PHE A 293 -7.44 5.00 2.21
CA PHE A 293 -6.64 4.75 3.41
C PHE A 293 -5.91 3.41 3.32
N THR A 294 -4.84 3.26 4.09
CA THR A 294 -4.14 1.99 4.26
C THR A 294 -4.56 1.33 5.57
N PHE A 295 -4.73 0.01 5.53
CA PHE A 295 -5.05 -0.77 6.72
C PHE A 295 -4.29 -2.10 6.73
N THR A 296 -4.03 -2.60 7.93
CA THR A 296 -3.41 -3.91 8.19
C THR A 296 -4.47 -4.90 8.66
N TRP A 297 -4.64 -6.00 7.93
CA TRP A 297 -5.54 -7.08 8.29
C TRP A 297 -4.86 -8.43 8.11
N ASN A 298 -4.99 -9.35 9.08
CA ASN A 298 -4.27 -10.64 9.08
C ASN A 298 -2.76 -10.50 8.78
N LYS A 299 -2.11 -9.49 9.39
CA LYS A 299 -0.68 -9.15 9.20
C LYS A 299 -0.29 -8.73 7.77
N LYS A 300 -1.26 -8.36 6.94
CA LYS A 300 -1.05 -7.89 5.55
C LYS A 300 -1.57 -6.47 5.40
N ARG A 301 -0.88 -5.66 4.60
CA ARG A 301 -1.21 -4.25 4.34
C ARG A 301 -1.99 -4.12 3.04
N TYR A 302 -3.09 -3.37 3.10
CA TYR A 302 -4.03 -3.16 1.99
C TYR A 302 -4.30 -1.67 1.82
N LEU A 303 -4.53 -1.26 0.58
CA LEU A 303 -4.97 0.09 0.22
C LEU A 303 -6.44 0.02 -0.20
N PHE A 304 -7.27 0.74 0.53
CA PHE A 304 -8.68 0.95 0.21
C PHE A 304 -8.84 2.24 -0.61
N ARG A 305 -9.68 2.20 -1.64
CA ARG A 305 -10.09 3.37 -2.42
C ARG A 305 -11.60 3.35 -2.63
N TYR A 306 -12.26 4.43 -2.23
CA TYR A 306 -13.63 4.76 -2.55
C TYR A 306 -13.66 5.88 -3.58
N GLN A 307 -14.53 5.75 -4.57
CA GLN A 307 -14.83 6.81 -5.51
C GLN A 307 -16.34 6.94 -5.72
N ARG A 308 -16.85 8.16 -5.61
CA ARG A 308 -18.27 8.46 -5.82
C ARG A 308 -18.67 8.27 -7.28
N ARG A 309 -19.88 7.74 -7.49
CA ARG A 309 -20.51 7.61 -8.82
C ARG A 309 -20.94 8.98 -9.35
N GLY A 310 -20.17 9.52 -10.30
CA GLY A 310 -20.52 10.57 -11.27
C GLY A 310 -21.15 11.90 -10.79
N MET A 311 -20.41 13.00 -10.96
CA MET A 311 -20.80 14.02 -11.95
C MET A 311 -19.66 14.06 -12.99
N MET A 312 -19.98 14.17 -14.28
CA MET A 312 -19.00 14.08 -15.37
C MET A 312 -17.73 14.90 -15.10
N GLY A 313 -16.56 14.24 -15.11
CA GLY A 313 -15.27 14.90 -15.27
C GLY A 313 -14.32 14.86 -14.07
N SER A 314 -13.97 13.68 -13.55
CA SER A 314 -12.68 13.54 -12.85
C SER A 314 -11.76 12.62 -13.64
N ALA A 315 -10.71 13.23 -14.18
CA ALA A 315 -9.64 12.55 -14.87
C ALA A 315 -8.92 11.61 -13.89
N ILE A 316 -9.01 10.31 -14.12
CA ILE A 316 -8.14 9.35 -13.45
C ILE A 316 -7.06 8.97 -14.42
N THR A 317 -5.84 9.33 -14.02
CA THR A 317 -4.59 8.86 -14.56
C THR A 317 -4.50 7.33 -14.40
N HIS A 318 -4.65 6.60 -15.49
CA HIS A 318 -3.98 5.32 -15.80
C HIS A 318 -4.19 5.02 -17.30
N ASP A 319 -3.31 5.52 -18.16
CA ASP A 319 -2.97 5.09 -19.55
C ASP A 319 -4.06 4.60 -20.53
N TRP A 320 -5.34 4.78 -20.24
CA TRP A 320 -6.47 4.41 -21.08
C TRP A 320 -7.37 5.64 -21.23
N THR A 321 -7.38 6.24 -22.41
CA THR A 321 -8.04 7.52 -22.69
C THR A 321 -9.57 7.44 -22.76
N GLN A 322 -10.18 6.24 -22.69
CA GLN A 322 -11.62 6.03 -22.86
C GLN A 322 -12.14 4.81 -22.05
N ILE A 323 -11.92 4.79 -20.73
CA ILE A 323 -12.67 3.86 -19.87
C ILE A 323 -14.06 4.48 -19.61
N PRO A 324 -15.17 3.72 -19.72
CA PRO A 324 -16.48 4.20 -19.28
C PRO A 324 -16.40 4.69 -17.83
N ALA A 325 -17.09 5.78 -17.48
CA ALA A 325 -17.15 6.36 -16.13
C ALA A 325 -17.93 5.48 -15.11
N ILE A 326 -17.84 4.16 -15.26
CA ILE A 326 -18.59 3.17 -14.51
C ILE A 326 -17.60 2.47 -13.56
N GLN A 327 -17.00 3.22 -12.64
CA GLN A 327 -16.12 2.65 -11.63
C GLN A 327 -16.93 2.07 -10.46
N SER A 328 -16.50 0.93 -9.96
CA SER A 328 -17.00 0.33 -8.72
C SER A 328 -16.82 1.27 -7.55
N SER A 329 -17.77 1.26 -6.61
CA SER A 329 -17.71 2.17 -5.46
C SER A 329 -16.47 1.92 -4.60
N TYR A 330 -16.04 0.66 -4.40
CA TYR A 330 -14.81 0.37 -3.63
C TYR A 330 -13.84 -0.56 -4.34
N LEU A 331 -12.55 -0.21 -4.23
CA LEU A 331 -11.42 -1.01 -4.68
C LEU A 331 -10.48 -1.27 -3.52
N ILE A 332 -10.08 -2.53 -3.36
CA ILE A 332 -9.10 -2.92 -2.33
C ILE A 332 -7.96 -3.66 -3.01
N GLU A 333 -6.77 -3.08 -2.91
CA GLU A 333 -5.52 -3.62 -3.44
C GLU A 333 -4.50 -3.85 -2.32
N ARG A 334 -3.41 -4.56 -2.61
CA ARG A 334 -2.26 -4.54 -1.71
C ARG A 334 -1.64 -3.15 -1.73
N GLU A 335 -1.05 -2.73 -0.61
CA GLU A 335 -0.30 -1.46 -0.59
C GLU A 335 0.82 -1.45 -1.65
N ASN A 336 1.50 -2.58 -1.83
CA ASN A 336 2.51 -2.80 -2.85
C ASN A 336 2.03 -3.91 -3.81
N PRO A 337 1.20 -3.58 -4.81
CA PRO A 337 0.74 -4.57 -5.77
C PRO A 337 1.91 -5.04 -6.65
N LEU A 338 1.90 -6.31 -7.05
CA LEU A 338 2.89 -6.80 -8.01
C LEU A 338 2.62 -6.16 -9.39
N ILE A 339 3.60 -5.42 -9.91
CA ILE A 339 3.56 -4.80 -11.23
C ILE A 339 4.66 -5.43 -12.08
N VAL A 340 4.29 -5.89 -13.27
CA VAL A 340 5.23 -6.36 -14.28
C VAL A 340 5.36 -5.26 -15.32
N GLU A 341 6.56 -4.70 -15.42
CA GLU A 341 6.88 -3.66 -16.39
C GLU A 341 8.00 -4.12 -17.32
N TYR A 342 7.91 -3.73 -18.59
CA TYR A 342 8.97 -3.95 -19.57
C TYR A 342 9.15 -2.70 -20.42
N LYS A 343 10.38 -2.17 -20.46
CA LYS A 343 10.73 -0.92 -21.17
C LYS A 343 9.82 0.26 -20.79
N GLY A 344 9.51 0.38 -19.49
CA GLY A 344 8.66 1.45 -18.95
C GLY A 344 7.17 1.33 -19.30
N LYS A 345 6.73 0.20 -19.86
CA LYS A 345 5.30 -0.09 -20.08
C LYS A 345 4.85 -1.19 -19.13
N GLN A 346 3.76 -0.94 -18.41
CA GLN A 346 3.09 -1.94 -17.58
C GLN A 346 2.45 -3.02 -18.47
N SER A 347 2.95 -4.25 -18.38
CA SER A 347 2.37 -5.39 -19.10
C SER A 347 1.32 -6.14 -18.28
N TRP A 348 1.44 -6.10 -16.95
CA TRP A 348 0.47 -6.69 -16.03
C TRP A 348 0.53 -6.03 -14.65
N LYS A 349 -0.62 -5.90 -13.97
CA LYS A 349 -0.72 -5.47 -12.58
C LYS A 349 -1.62 -6.45 -11.83
N GLU A 350 -1.28 -6.71 -10.57
CA GLU A 350 -2.10 -7.54 -9.68
C GLU A 350 -3.54 -7.02 -9.61
N PRO A 351 -4.55 -7.88 -9.86
CA PRO A 351 -5.94 -7.46 -9.87
C PRO A 351 -6.43 -7.13 -8.46
N PRO A 352 -7.15 -6.00 -8.26
CA PRO A 352 -7.78 -5.67 -6.98
C PRO A 352 -9.02 -6.54 -6.70
N VAL A 353 -9.50 -6.45 -5.45
CA VAL A 353 -10.86 -6.88 -5.10
C VAL A 353 -11.81 -5.72 -5.37
N VAL A 354 -12.86 -6.00 -6.13
CA VAL A 354 -13.86 -5.03 -6.55
C VAL A 354 -15.13 -5.25 -5.74
N ILE A 355 -15.62 -4.19 -5.10
CA ILE A 355 -16.84 -4.20 -4.29
C ILE A 355 -17.76 -3.10 -4.79
N ASP A 356 -19.02 -3.43 -4.99
CA ASP A 356 -20.06 -2.49 -5.40
C ASP A 356 -21.20 -2.48 -4.39
N THR A 357 -21.95 -1.38 -4.33
CA THR A 357 -23.15 -1.26 -3.48
C THR A 357 -24.38 -0.89 -4.30
N THR A 358 -25.56 -1.27 -3.84
CA THR A 358 -26.80 -0.76 -4.43
C THR A 358 -27.85 -0.52 -3.35
N TYR A 359 -28.50 0.63 -3.43
CA TYR A 359 -29.63 1.00 -2.59
C TYR A 359 -30.96 0.92 -3.36
N ASN A 360 -30.96 0.23 -4.51
CA ASN A 360 -32.15 0.02 -5.33
C ASN A 360 -32.66 -1.41 -5.16
N SER A 361 -33.97 -1.59 -5.28
CA SER A 361 -34.60 -2.92 -5.22
C SER A 361 -34.21 -3.80 -6.41
N ASP A 362 -33.88 -3.20 -7.56
CA ASP A 362 -33.31 -3.92 -8.70
C ASP A 362 -31.79 -3.99 -8.58
N THR A 363 -31.27 -5.22 -8.49
CA THR A 363 -29.83 -5.48 -8.39
C THR A 363 -29.18 -5.76 -9.75
N GLY A 364 -29.98 -5.89 -10.83
CA GLY A 364 -29.49 -6.26 -12.17
C GLY A 364 -28.46 -5.28 -12.73
N GLU A 365 -28.74 -3.98 -12.64
CA GLU A 365 -27.80 -2.94 -13.12
C GLU A 365 -26.49 -2.93 -12.33
N ALA A 366 -26.57 -3.10 -11.00
CA ALA A 366 -25.39 -3.15 -10.14
C ALA A 366 -24.51 -4.38 -10.43
N ILE A 367 -25.13 -5.53 -10.71
CA ILE A 367 -24.42 -6.74 -11.11
C ILE A 367 -23.74 -6.55 -12.48
N GLN A 368 -24.43 -5.98 -13.47
CA GLN A 368 -23.85 -5.71 -14.79
C GLN A 368 -22.67 -4.75 -14.70
N ARG A 369 -22.80 -3.70 -13.89
CA ARG A 369 -21.70 -2.77 -13.59
C ARG A 369 -20.53 -3.47 -12.91
N LEU A 370 -20.80 -4.30 -11.91
CA LEU A 370 -19.76 -5.05 -11.20
C LEU A 370 -19.02 -5.99 -12.17
N LEU A 371 -19.73 -6.72 -13.04
CA LEU A 371 -19.13 -7.57 -14.07
C LEU A 371 -18.26 -6.77 -15.04
N GLY A 372 -18.71 -5.59 -15.47
CA GLY A 372 -17.91 -4.68 -16.31
C GLY A 372 -16.61 -4.25 -15.64
N ASN A 373 -16.67 -3.85 -14.37
CA ASN A 373 -15.49 -3.52 -13.58
C ASN A 373 -14.56 -4.73 -13.38
N MET A 374 -15.14 -5.90 -13.12
CA MET A 374 -14.35 -7.12 -12.96
C MET A 374 -13.60 -7.48 -14.25
N ALA A 375 -14.20 -7.25 -15.41
CA ALA A 375 -13.56 -7.43 -16.71
C ALA A 375 -12.39 -6.44 -16.92
N ILE A 376 -12.59 -5.15 -16.59
CA ILE A 376 -11.55 -4.10 -16.70
C ILE A 376 -10.35 -4.43 -15.79
N TYR A 377 -10.61 -4.77 -14.53
CA TYR A 377 -9.58 -5.09 -13.54
C TYR A 377 -9.08 -6.53 -13.61
N THR A 378 -9.62 -7.35 -14.52
CA THR A 378 -9.30 -8.77 -14.70
C THR A 378 -9.44 -9.63 -13.43
N THR A 379 -10.36 -9.27 -12.53
CA THR A 379 -10.62 -10.02 -11.30
C THR A 379 -11.67 -11.10 -11.51
N ALA A 380 -11.52 -12.23 -10.82
CA ALA A 380 -12.45 -13.36 -10.92
C ALA A 380 -13.61 -13.27 -9.91
N THR A 381 -13.40 -12.57 -8.79
CA THR A 381 -14.35 -12.50 -7.68
C THR A 381 -14.68 -11.05 -7.37
N GLY A 382 -15.97 -10.72 -7.37
CA GLY A 382 -16.51 -9.43 -6.92
C GLY A 382 -17.44 -9.59 -5.73
N MET A 383 -17.79 -8.48 -5.09
CA MET A 383 -18.75 -8.46 -3.99
C MET A 383 -19.80 -7.37 -4.20
N LEU A 384 -21.06 -7.67 -3.92
CA LEU A 384 -22.17 -6.72 -3.98
C LEU A 384 -22.83 -6.60 -2.60
N ILE A 385 -22.93 -5.37 -2.10
CA ILE A 385 -23.59 -5.04 -0.84
C ILE A 385 -24.93 -4.36 -1.16
N SER A 386 -26.03 -4.86 -0.60
CA SER A 386 -27.37 -4.31 -0.83
C SER A 386 -28.28 -4.56 0.36
N PRO A 387 -29.25 -3.69 0.67
CA PRO A 387 -30.26 -4.00 1.68
C PRO A 387 -31.36 -4.95 1.17
N TYR A 388 -31.51 -5.08 -0.16
CA TYR A 388 -32.63 -5.80 -0.81
C TYR A 388 -32.31 -7.25 -1.22
N VAL A 389 -31.06 -7.71 -1.07
CA VAL A 389 -30.71 -9.12 -1.29
C VAL A 389 -31.21 -9.98 -0.13
N SER A 390 -31.41 -11.28 -0.36
CA SER A 390 -31.97 -12.20 0.63
C SER A 390 -31.12 -12.31 1.89
N ASP A 391 -31.76 -12.67 3.01
CA ASP A 391 -31.05 -12.98 4.25
C ASP A 391 -30.09 -14.16 4.06
N PRO A 392 -28.91 -14.10 4.70
CA PRO A 392 -27.97 -15.21 4.68
C PRO A 392 -28.55 -16.42 5.40
N GLN A 393 -28.18 -17.61 4.93
CA GLN A 393 -28.56 -18.86 5.59
C GLN A 393 -28.00 -18.92 7.03
N PRO A 394 -28.67 -19.63 7.95
CA PRO A 394 -28.22 -19.75 9.33
C PRO A 394 -26.76 -20.24 9.43
N GLY A 395 -25.90 -19.44 10.07
CA GLY A 395 -24.45 -19.73 10.20
C GLY A 395 -23.58 -19.20 9.05
N SER A 396 -24.16 -18.61 8.01
CA SER A 396 -23.43 -17.89 6.95
C SER A 396 -23.51 -16.37 7.17
N HIS A 397 -22.47 -15.66 6.72
CA HIS A 397 -22.49 -14.20 6.58
C HIS A 397 -22.68 -13.73 5.14
N VAL A 398 -22.62 -14.66 4.18
CA VAL A 398 -22.85 -14.41 2.74
C VAL A 398 -24.30 -14.73 2.43
N SER A 399 -25.00 -13.77 1.83
CA SER A 399 -26.41 -13.87 1.45
C SER A 399 -26.64 -14.80 0.26
N GLY A 400 -25.69 -14.83 -0.67
CA GLY A 400 -25.72 -15.70 -1.85
C GLY A 400 -24.48 -15.54 -2.71
N GLU A 401 -24.37 -16.37 -3.73
CA GLU A 401 -23.31 -16.30 -4.73
C GLU A 401 -23.92 -16.43 -6.13
N ALA A 402 -23.52 -15.53 -7.02
CA ALA A 402 -23.94 -15.53 -8.42
C ALA A 402 -22.74 -15.88 -9.31
N HIS A 403 -22.96 -16.77 -10.26
CA HIS A 403 -21.94 -17.31 -11.16
C HIS A 403 -22.25 -16.87 -12.59
N TYR A 404 -21.25 -16.31 -13.27
CA TYR A 404 -21.37 -15.85 -14.63
C TYR A 404 -20.22 -16.40 -15.46
N GLU A 405 -20.55 -16.98 -16.61
CA GLU A 405 -19.55 -17.33 -17.61
C GLU A 405 -19.30 -16.09 -18.47
N SER A 406 -18.11 -15.51 -18.34
CA SER A 406 -17.68 -14.42 -19.23
C SER A 406 -16.85 -15.02 -20.36
N GLU A 407 -17.37 -14.96 -21.58
CA GLU A 407 -16.56 -15.05 -22.78
C GLU A 407 -15.70 -13.78 -22.87
N LYS A 408 -14.40 -13.92 -22.63
CA LYS A 408 -13.45 -12.83 -22.91
C LYS A 408 -13.17 -12.81 -24.41
N TYR A 409 -12.69 -11.67 -24.92
CA TYR A 409 -12.19 -11.55 -26.30
C TYR A 409 -10.98 -12.46 -26.60
N SER A 410 -10.39 -13.07 -25.57
CA SER A 410 -9.52 -14.23 -25.69
C SER A 410 -10.36 -15.48 -25.41
N ASP A 411 -10.15 -16.59 -26.12
CA ASP A 411 -10.83 -17.90 -25.97
C ASP A 411 -10.76 -18.55 -24.56
N ARG A 412 -10.51 -17.79 -23.50
CA ARG A 412 -10.55 -18.17 -22.10
C ARG A 412 -11.90 -17.76 -21.51
N THR A 413 -12.77 -18.74 -21.29
CA THR A 413 -13.91 -18.61 -20.37
C THR A 413 -13.37 -18.50 -18.95
N GLN A 414 -13.62 -17.36 -18.30
CA GLN A 414 -13.33 -17.21 -16.88
C GLN A 414 -14.66 -17.07 -16.14
N GLU A 415 -14.91 -17.98 -15.21
CA GLU A 415 -16.07 -17.90 -14.31
C GLU A 415 -15.90 -16.68 -13.40
N ALA A 416 -16.79 -15.71 -13.54
CA ALA A 416 -16.90 -14.57 -12.64
C ALA A 416 -17.86 -14.92 -11.50
N ARG A 417 -17.40 -14.77 -10.26
CA ARG A 417 -18.16 -15.07 -9.05
C ARG A 417 -18.47 -13.78 -8.30
N ILE A 418 -19.75 -13.52 -8.01
CA ILE A 418 -20.19 -12.35 -7.26
C ILE A 418 -20.80 -12.81 -5.93
N LYS A 419 -20.19 -12.40 -4.82
CA LYS A 419 -20.72 -12.67 -3.47
C LYS A 419 -21.68 -11.56 -3.05
N LEU A 420 -22.87 -11.94 -2.63
CA LEU A 420 -23.92 -11.03 -2.20
C LEU A 420 -23.90 -10.90 -0.67
N TYR A 421 -23.99 -9.67 -0.18
CA TYR A 421 -24.08 -9.35 1.23
C TYR A 421 -25.30 -8.47 1.48
N GLN A 422 -26.24 -8.97 2.26
CA GLN A 422 -27.31 -8.10 2.75
C GLN A 422 -26.73 -7.17 3.81
N ILE A 423 -26.94 -5.86 3.71
CA ILE A 423 -26.64 -4.93 4.82
C ILE A 423 -27.73 -3.86 4.82
N THR A 424 -28.62 -3.90 5.82
CA THR A 424 -29.74 -2.94 5.94
C THR A 424 -29.37 -1.80 6.89
N PRO A 425 -29.87 -0.56 6.70
CA PRO A 425 -29.54 0.56 7.59
C PRO A 425 -29.94 0.36 9.05
N ASP A 426 -30.93 -0.49 9.33
CA ASP A 426 -31.42 -0.85 10.67
C ASP A 426 -30.69 -2.06 11.29
N ILE A 427 -29.68 -2.62 10.61
CA ILE A 427 -28.95 -3.79 11.08
C ILE A 427 -28.26 -3.52 12.44
N PRO A 428 -28.39 -4.41 13.44
CA PRO A 428 -27.71 -4.25 14.73
C PRO A 428 -26.18 -4.23 14.60
N ASP A 429 -25.50 -3.38 15.38
CA ASP A 429 -24.03 -3.21 15.32
C ASP A 429 -23.21 -4.51 15.38
N PRO A 430 -23.52 -5.50 16.26
CA PRO A 430 -22.74 -6.73 16.31
C PRO A 430 -22.83 -7.54 15.02
N LEU A 431 -24.00 -7.54 14.38
CA LEU A 431 -24.23 -8.25 13.12
C LEU A 431 -23.59 -7.50 11.95
N LEU A 432 -23.65 -6.17 11.94
CA LEU A 432 -22.94 -5.33 10.98
C LEU A 432 -21.44 -5.61 10.99
N GLN A 433 -20.83 -5.58 12.18
CA GLN A 433 -19.40 -5.85 12.33
C GLN A 433 -19.04 -7.26 11.87
N ALA A 434 -19.85 -8.27 12.20
CA ALA A 434 -19.63 -9.63 11.73
C ALA A 434 -19.68 -9.73 10.19
N ARG A 435 -20.63 -9.05 9.52
CA ARG A 435 -20.73 -9.02 8.06
C ARG A 435 -19.54 -8.29 7.42
N LEU A 436 -19.11 -7.15 7.96
CA LEU A 436 -17.92 -6.43 7.49
C LEU A 436 -16.62 -7.23 7.69
N ILE A 437 -16.48 -7.93 8.82
CA ILE A 437 -15.37 -8.86 9.07
C ILE A 437 -15.37 -9.99 8.03
N ALA A 438 -16.54 -10.55 7.71
CA ALA A 438 -16.65 -11.59 6.69
C ALA A 438 -16.23 -11.07 5.29
N ILE A 439 -16.57 -9.83 4.94
CA ILE A 439 -16.09 -9.16 3.72
C ILE A 439 -14.56 -9.04 3.73
N LEU A 440 -13.96 -8.55 4.82
CA LEU A 440 -12.50 -8.48 5.01
C LEU A 440 -11.82 -9.85 4.92
N GLN A 441 -12.42 -10.90 5.48
CA GLN A 441 -11.93 -12.27 5.34
C GLN A 441 -11.95 -12.74 3.88
N GLN A 442 -13.03 -12.46 3.14
CA GLN A 442 -13.07 -12.78 1.71
C GLN A 442 -12.04 -11.99 0.90
N ILE A 443 -11.73 -10.74 1.27
CA ILE A 443 -10.64 -9.98 0.64
C ILE A 443 -9.30 -10.71 0.84
N VAL A 444 -9.02 -11.20 2.05
CA VAL A 444 -7.80 -11.97 2.33
C VAL A 444 -7.74 -13.26 1.50
N THR A 445 -8.86 -13.97 1.35
CA THR A 445 -8.94 -15.19 0.54
C THR A 445 -8.66 -14.90 -0.95
N ASN A 446 -9.18 -13.78 -1.47
CA ASN A 446 -8.98 -13.39 -2.87
C ASN A 446 -7.61 -12.73 -3.13
N LEU A 447 -6.94 -12.23 -2.09
CA LEU A 447 -5.57 -11.71 -2.13
C LEU A 447 -4.62 -12.57 -1.26
N PRO A 448 -4.32 -13.83 -1.65
CA PRO A 448 -3.36 -14.69 -0.96
C PRO A 448 -1.92 -14.25 -1.20
N GLU A 449 -1.01 -14.58 -0.29
CA GLU A 449 0.42 -14.22 -0.41
C GLU A 449 0.99 -14.73 -1.74
N ARG A 450 1.50 -13.82 -2.57
CA ARG A 450 1.92 -14.14 -3.94
C ARG A 450 3.40 -14.44 -4.01
N GLN A 451 3.72 -15.50 -4.74
CA GLN A 451 5.10 -15.82 -5.13
C GLN A 451 5.60 -14.77 -6.12
N GLN A 452 6.90 -14.47 -6.06
CA GLN A 452 7.55 -13.63 -7.07
C GLN A 452 7.46 -14.29 -8.46
N PRO A 453 7.40 -13.52 -9.55
CA PRO A 453 7.51 -14.08 -10.90
C PRO A 453 8.82 -14.85 -11.04
N VAL A 454 8.72 -16.16 -11.25
CA VAL A 454 9.86 -17.05 -11.49
C VAL A 454 9.65 -17.82 -12.78
N CYS A 455 10.74 -18.13 -13.48
CA CYS A 455 10.64 -18.94 -14.70
C CYS A 455 10.52 -20.42 -14.33
N CYS A 456 9.30 -20.94 -14.37
CA CYS A 456 9.01 -22.36 -14.12
C CYS A 456 8.51 -23.06 -15.39
N GLY A 457 8.85 -22.54 -16.57
CA GLY A 457 8.45 -23.13 -17.85
C GLY A 457 8.82 -24.61 -17.96
N MET A 458 7.93 -25.40 -18.54
CA MET A 458 8.13 -26.81 -18.80
C MET A 458 8.06 -27.02 -20.30
N MET A 459 9.15 -27.47 -20.90
CA MET A 459 9.13 -27.86 -22.31
C MET A 459 8.26 -29.11 -22.47
N LEU A 460 7.42 -29.11 -23.50
CA LEU A 460 6.63 -30.27 -23.86
C LEU A 460 7.44 -31.11 -24.85
N ASN A 461 7.78 -32.35 -24.48
CA ASN A 461 8.45 -33.27 -25.42
C ASN A 461 7.50 -33.60 -26.58
N GLN A 462 8.04 -34.00 -27.74
CA GLN A 462 7.22 -34.44 -28.88
C GLN A 462 6.29 -35.60 -28.50
N ASP A 463 6.78 -36.53 -27.67
CA ASP A 463 5.99 -37.65 -27.15
C ASP A 463 4.89 -37.21 -26.16
N SER A 464 5.14 -36.14 -25.39
CA SER A 464 4.19 -35.61 -24.39
C SER A 464 3.13 -34.69 -24.99
N SER A 465 3.47 -33.98 -26.06
CA SER A 465 2.58 -33.02 -26.74
C SER A 465 1.65 -33.68 -27.75
N ASN A 466 1.94 -34.92 -28.17
CA ASN A 466 1.32 -35.48 -29.36
C ASN A 466 0.96 -36.97 -29.27
N ALA A 467 0.15 -37.35 -28.29
CA ALA A 467 -0.45 -38.70 -28.21
C ALA A 467 -1.29 -39.08 -29.45
N SER A 468 -1.64 -38.11 -30.30
CA SER A 468 -2.49 -38.28 -31.49
C SER A 468 -1.72 -38.20 -32.83
N GLY A 469 -0.41 -37.99 -32.82
CA GLY A 469 0.42 -37.92 -34.04
C GLY A 469 0.20 -36.69 -34.94
N ARG A 470 -0.59 -35.68 -34.51
CA ARG A 470 -0.79 -34.41 -35.23
C ARG A 470 0.17 -33.34 -34.74
N THR A 471 1.09 -32.92 -35.59
CA THR A 471 2.12 -31.91 -35.32
C THR A 471 1.50 -30.56 -34.90
N ILE A 472 1.35 -30.31 -33.60
CA ILE A 472 1.12 -28.96 -33.06
C ILE A 472 2.50 -28.32 -32.91
N GLN A 473 3.05 -27.80 -34.01
CA GLN A 473 4.43 -27.27 -34.05
C GLN A 473 4.60 -25.87 -33.44
N GLU A 474 3.52 -25.15 -33.13
CA GLU A 474 3.66 -23.73 -32.77
C GLU A 474 3.88 -23.43 -31.28
N TYR A 475 3.48 -24.30 -30.35
CA TYR A 475 3.62 -24.04 -28.91
C TYR A 475 4.26 -25.22 -28.19
N ASN A 476 5.45 -25.01 -27.62
CA ASN A 476 6.32 -26.08 -27.11
C ASN A 476 6.70 -25.91 -25.63
N VAL A 477 6.15 -24.91 -24.95
CA VAL A 477 6.39 -24.64 -23.52
C VAL A 477 5.06 -24.44 -22.80
N LEU A 478 4.87 -25.15 -21.70
CA LEU A 478 3.86 -24.85 -20.69
C LEU A 478 4.48 -23.94 -19.63
N CYS A 479 4.07 -22.68 -19.57
CA CYS A 479 4.60 -21.69 -18.63
C CYS A 479 3.63 -21.46 -17.47
N PRO A 480 3.82 -22.09 -16.30
CA PRO A 480 3.02 -21.79 -15.12
C PRO A 480 3.25 -20.35 -14.64
N LYS A 481 2.17 -19.73 -14.16
CA LYS A 481 2.13 -18.36 -13.61
C LYS A 481 1.64 -18.39 -12.16
N PRO A 482 2.43 -18.93 -11.22
CA PRO A 482 2.01 -19.06 -9.82
C PRO A 482 1.66 -17.71 -9.17
N HIS A 483 2.31 -16.62 -9.62
CA HIS A 483 2.01 -15.26 -9.19
C HIS A 483 0.66 -14.73 -9.70
N ILE A 484 0.07 -15.34 -10.74
CA ILE A 484 -1.28 -15.06 -11.24
C ILE A 484 -2.29 -16.06 -10.66
N GLY A 485 -1.93 -17.34 -10.51
CA GLY A 485 -2.76 -18.36 -9.85
C GLY A 485 -2.12 -19.75 -9.86
N SER A 486 -2.54 -20.63 -8.95
CA SER A 486 -1.99 -22.00 -8.82
C SER A 486 -2.23 -22.88 -10.05
N HIS A 487 -3.23 -22.55 -10.87
CA HIS A 487 -3.60 -23.31 -12.07
C HIS A 487 -3.57 -22.44 -13.34
N VAL A 488 -2.83 -21.33 -13.31
CA VAL A 488 -2.69 -20.46 -14.48
C VAL A 488 -1.45 -20.90 -15.25
N TYR A 489 -1.66 -21.29 -16.50
CA TYR A 489 -0.60 -21.70 -17.41
C TYR A 489 -0.77 -21.00 -18.75
N ASP A 490 0.34 -20.56 -19.33
CA ASP A 490 0.38 -20.09 -20.71
C ASP A 490 1.06 -21.13 -21.57
N LEU A 491 0.42 -21.49 -22.69
CA LEU A 491 1.08 -22.26 -23.73
C LEU A 491 1.86 -21.28 -24.60
N VAL A 492 3.18 -21.39 -24.62
CA VAL A 492 4.06 -20.41 -25.27
C VAL A 492 4.99 -21.07 -26.27
N ASN A 493 5.32 -20.32 -27.31
CA ASN A 493 6.39 -20.66 -28.24
C ASN A 493 7.71 -20.16 -27.63
N ARG A 494 8.67 -21.06 -27.43
CA ARG A 494 9.98 -20.71 -26.86
C ARG A 494 10.71 -19.62 -27.66
N GLU A 495 10.67 -19.68 -28.98
CA GLU A 495 11.45 -18.78 -29.84
C GLU A 495 10.80 -17.40 -29.97
N ARG A 496 9.47 -17.32 -29.92
CA ARG A 496 8.72 -16.07 -30.14
C ARG A 496 8.30 -15.38 -28.83
N HIS A 497 8.03 -16.13 -27.77
CA HIS A 497 7.37 -15.59 -26.57
C HIS A 497 8.28 -15.53 -25.34
N CYS A 498 9.10 -16.58 -25.08
CA CYS A 498 9.95 -16.63 -23.90
C CYS A 498 11.00 -15.51 -23.92
N LEU A 499 11.06 -14.71 -22.85
CA LEU A 499 11.95 -13.55 -22.70
C LEU A 499 11.82 -12.46 -23.77
N GLN A 500 10.82 -12.55 -24.66
CA GLN A 500 10.62 -11.62 -25.77
C GLN A 500 9.27 -10.89 -25.70
N ASP A 501 8.20 -11.59 -25.31
CA ASP A 501 6.86 -10.99 -25.21
C ASP A 501 6.50 -10.71 -23.74
N PRO A 502 6.49 -9.44 -23.30
CA PRO A 502 6.19 -9.08 -21.91
C PRO A 502 4.75 -9.36 -21.48
N ARG A 503 3.84 -9.63 -22.43
CA ARG A 503 2.45 -10.04 -22.15
C ARG A 503 2.35 -11.51 -21.72
N LEU A 504 3.32 -12.32 -22.12
CA LEU A 504 3.37 -13.76 -21.85
C LEU A 504 4.51 -14.15 -20.91
N CYS A 505 5.62 -13.42 -20.91
CA CYS A 505 6.76 -13.68 -20.04
C CYS A 505 6.85 -12.55 -19.01
N HIS A 506 6.71 -12.87 -17.73
CA HIS A 506 6.72 -11.88 -16.62
C HIS A 506 8.06 -11.81 -15.90
N VAL A 507 9.08 -12.47 -16.45
CA VAL A 507 10.45 -12.52 -15.93
C VAL A 507 11.46 -11.88 -16.89
N ILE A 508 10.97 -11.14 -17.90
CA ILE A 508 11.85 -10.48 -18.88
C ILE A 508 12.74 -9.47 -18.16
N GLY A 509 14.03 -9.47 -18.50
CA GLY A 509 15.03 -8.60 -17.89
C GLY A 509 15.69 -9.19 -16.65
N GLN A 510 15.17 -10.29 -16.09
CA GLN A 510 15.86 -11.04 -15.05
C GLN A 510 16.99 -11.90 -15.65
N VAL A 511 18.06 -12.14 -14.88
CA VAL A 511 19.18 -13.02 -15.30
C VAL A 511 18.75 -14.47 -15.16
N ILE A 512 17.96 -14.94 -16.13
CA ILE A 512 17.39 -16.29 -16.14
C ILE A 512 17.61 -16.90 -17.52
N ILE A 513 18.12 -18.13 -17.55
CA ILE A 513 18.10 -18.95 -18.77
C ILE A 513 16.77 -19.71 -18.78
N PRO A 514 16.01 -19.66 -19.89
CA PRO A 514 14.76 -20.41 -19.99
C PRO A 514 15.00 -21.90 -19.74
N PRO A 515 14.08 -22.58 -19.02
CA PRO A 515 14.16 -24.01 -18.81
C PRO A 515 14.18 -24.76 -20.15
N GLN A 516 15.05 -25.77 -20.25
CA GLN A 516 15.25 -26.58 -21.45
C GLN A 516 14.72 -28.00 -21.25
N ALA A 517 14.34 -28.65 -22.35
CA ALA A 517 13.96 -30.07 -22.34
C ALA A 517 15.23 -30.91 -22.22
N ASN A 518 15.35 -31.69 -21.15
CA ASN A 518 16.43 -32.66 -20.99
C ASN A 518 16.09 -33.97 -21.70
N SER A 519 15.77 -33.94 -23.00
CA SER A 519 15.69 -35.17 -23.80
C SER A 519 16.97 -35.33 -24.63
N ILE A 520 18.08 -35.52 -23.94
CA ILE A 520 19.36 -35.80 -24.59
C ILE A 520 19.45 -37.32 -24.72
N VAL A 521 19.00 -37.87 -25.86
CA VAL A 521 18.95 -39.32 -26.09
C VAL A 521 20.22 -39.81 -26.79
N ASN A 522 20.88 -38.94 -27.55
CA ASN A 522 22.11 -39.26 -28.24
C ASN A 522 23.07 -38.05 -28.29
N LEU A 523 24.27 -38.27 -28.84
CA LEU A 523 25.34 -37.26 -28.90
C LEU A 523 24.98 -36.04 -29.78
N ASN A 524 24.22 -36.25 -30.87
CA ASN A 524 23.76 -35.16 -31.73
C ASN A 524 22.73 -34.29 -31.00
N ASP A 525 21.86 -34.89 -30.20
CA ASP A 525 20.90 -34.15 -29.36
C ASP A 525 21.63 -33.29 -28.33
N LEU A 526 22.71 -33.81 -27.73
CA LEU A 526 23.55 -33.07 -26.79
C LEU A 526 24.16 -31.84 -27.48
N GLN A 527 24.77 -32.02 -28.66
CA GLN A 527 25.37 -30.93 -29.42
C GLN A 527 24.32 -29.88 -29.81
N LEU A 528 23.20 -30.31 -30.37
CA LEU A 528 22.12 -29.41 -30.79
C LEU A 528 21.57 -28.62 -29.59
N ASN A 529 21.42 -29.25 -28.42
CA ASN A 529 20.95 -28.59 -27.21
C ASN A 529 21.94 -27.51 -26.73
N ILE A 530 23.24 -27.85 -26.68
CA ILE A 530 24.31 -26.91 -26.30
C ILE A 530 24.39 -25.73 -27.28
N GLU A 531 24.32 -26.00 -28.59
CA GLU A 531 24.34 -24.96 -29.64
C GLU A 531 23.12 -24.03 -29.52
N GLN A 532 21.92 -24.58 -29.31
CA GLN A 532 20.70 -23.80 -29.10
C GLN A 532 20.76 -22.97 -27.81
N LEU A 533 21.31 -23.52 -26.72
CA LEU A 533 21.49 -22.82 -25.45
C LEU A 533 22.38 -21.58 -25.62
N ARG A 534 23.54 -21.75 -26.25
CA ARG A 534 24.51 -20.68 -26.51
C ARG A 534 23.93 -19.62 -27.46
N ARG A 535 23.33 -20.03 -28.58
CA ARG A 535 22.68 -19.11 -29.53
C ARG A 535 21.56 -18.28 -28.92
N HIS A 536 20.72 -18.88 -28.10
CA HIS A 536 19.57 -18.18 -27.51
C HIS A 536 20.01 -17.10 -26.51
N THR A 537 21.04 -17.40 -25.74
CA THR A 537 21.58 -16.49 -24.72
C THR A 537 22.52 -15.43 -25.31
N GLU A 538 23.06 -15.66 -26.51
CA GLU A 538 23.95 -14.74 -27.23
C GLU A 538 23.39 -13.33 -27.36
N THR A 539 22.11 -13.18 -27.70
CA THR A 539 21.52 -11.85 -27.92
C THR A 539 21.49 -11.03 -26.63
N ILE A 540 21.17 -11.67 -25.50
CA ILE A 540 21.10 -11.03 -24.18
C ILE A 540 22.52 -10.75 -23.67
N LEU A 541 23.46 -11.68 -23.90
CA LEU A 541 24.86 -11.50 -23.55
C LEU A 541 25.46 -10.32 -24.32
N ARG A 542 25.33 -10.28 -25.65
CA ARG A 542 25.79 -9.15 -26.48
C ARG A 542 25.13 -7.83 -26.11
N GLN A 543 23.86 -7.85 -25.70
CA GLN A 543 23.18 -6.65 -25.22
C GLN A 543 23.82 -6.14 -23.93
N SER A 544 24.05 -7.03 -22.97
CA SER A 544 24.70 -6.68 -21.69
C SER A 544 26.11 -6.12 -21.91
N GLU A 545 26.87 -6.71 -22.84
CA GLU A 545 28.19 -6.22 -23.24
C GLU A 545 28.14 -4.84 -23.90
N LYS A 546 27.16 -4.60 -24.79
CA LYS A 546 26.95 -3.28 -25.41
C LYS A 546 26.55 -2.20 -24.40
N GLU A 547 25.81 -2.59 -23.36
CA GLU A 547 25.41 -1.70 -22.26
C GLU A 547 26.56 -1.44 -21.27
N ASN A 548 27.76 -2.03 -21.49
CA ASN A 548 28.90 -2.01 -20.57
C ASN A 548 28.58 -2.53 -19.15
N ASP A 549 27.58 -3.41 -19.02
CA ASP A 549 27.22 -4.07 -17.76
C ASP A 549 27.99 -5.38 -17.62
N GLU A 550 29.28 -5.25 -17.27
CA GLU A 550 30.21 -6.40 -17.20
C GLU A 550 29.83 -7.40 -16.10
N GLU A 551 29.25 -6.94 -14.98
CA GLU A 551 28.80 -7.84 -13.91
C GLU A 551 27.68 -8.74 -14.40
N ARG A 552 26.69 -8.18 -15.10
CA ARG A 552 25.58 -8.94 -15.67
C ARG A 552 26.04 -9.84 -16.81
N ALA A 553 26.93 -9.37 -17.69
CA ALA A 553 27.50 -10.20 -18.75
C ALA A 553 28.20 -11.43 -18.16
N GLU A 554 29.01 -11.25 -17.11
CA GLU A 554 29.73 -12.35 -16.48
C GLU A 554 28.81 -13.35 -15.76
N GLN A 555 27.71 -12.87 -15.16
CA GLN A 555 26.67 -13.75 -14.61
C GLN A 555 26.02 -14.61 -15.69
N PHE A 556 25.73 -14.05 -16.87
CA PHE A 556 25.22 -14.82 -18.01
C PHE A 556 26.23 -15.84 -18.51
N ARG A 557 27.51 -15.47 -18.70
CA ARG A 557 28.55 -16.40 -19.15
C ARG A 557 28.69 -17.59 -18.19
N SER A 558 28.75 -17.33 -16.90
CA SER A 558 28.84 -18.36 -15.86
C SER A 558 27.61 -19.28 -15.86
N LEU A 559 26.42 -18.72 -16.01
CA LEU A 559 25.17 -19.48 -16.06
C LEU A 559 25.09 -20.36 -17.32
N ILE A 560 25.55 -19.88 -18.47
CA ILE A 560 25.62 -20.67 -19.72
C ILE A 560 26.56 -21.86 -19.55
N LEU A 561 27.79 -21.62 -19.07
CA LEU A 561 28.78 -22.67 -18.86
C LEU A 561 28.27 -23.71 -17.87
N GLN A 562 27.64 -23.27 -16.78
CA GLN A 562 27.03 -24.19 -15.81
C GLN A 562 25.98 -25.08 -16.46
N ARG A 563 25.04 -24.52 -17.25
CA ARG A 563 23.99 -25.30 -17.92
C ARG A 563 24.53 -26.27 -18.97
N VAL A 564 25.49 -25.84 -19.79
CA VAL A 564 26.20 -26.73 -20.73
C VAL A 564 26.82 -27.91 -19.97
N GLY A 565 27.46 -27.60 -18.84
CA GLY A 565 28.06 -28.59 -17.96
C GLY A 565 27.06 -29.59 -17.37
N GLU A 566 25.92 -29.11 -16.85
CA GLU A 566 24.83 -29.94 -16.34
C GLU A 566 24.26 -30.86 -17.44
N SER A 567 24.10 -30.36 -18.67
CA SER A 567 23.63 -31.17 -19.81
C SER A 567 24.60 -32.32 -20.15
N ILE A 568 25.91 -32.05 -20.11
CA ILE A 568 26.94 -33.06 -20.34
C ILE A 568 26.95 -34.09 -19.21
N GLU A 569 26.92 -33.63 -17.97
CA GLU A 569 26.89 -34.50 -16.79
C GLU A 569 25.68 -35.43 -16.80
N GLN A 570 24.51 -34.91 -17.16
CA GLN A 570 23.30 -35.71 -17.33
C GLN A 570 23.47 -36.75 -18.45
N TYR A 571 23.97 -36.33 -19.61
CA TYR A 571 24.21 -37.25 -20.73
C TYR A 571 25.16 -38.40 -20.35
N VAL A 572 26.28 -38.08 -19.69
CA VAL A 572 27.28 -39.06 -19.25
C VAL A 572 26.74 -39.95 -18.14
N HIS A 573 25.92 -39.41 -17.23
CA HIS A 573 25.25 -40.21 -16.21
C HIS A 573 24.32 -41.26 -16.85
N ASP A 574 23.57 -40.87 -17.88
CA ASP A 574 22.55 -41.75 -18.48
C ASP A 574 23.13 -42.75 -19.50
N HIS A 575 24.23 -42.42 -20.17
CA HIS A 575 24.77 -43.21 -21.30
C HIS A 575 26.24 -43.62 -21.16
N GLY A 576 26.98 -43.06 -20.19
CA GLY A 576 28.43 -43.10 -20.14
C GLY A 576 29.02 -44.31 -19.44
N ASN A 577 29.88 -45.07 -20.13
CA ASN A 577 30.88 -45.94 -19.49
C ASN A 577 32.21 -45.18 -19.37
N THR A 578 32.50 -44.67 -18.16
CA THR A 578 33.58 -43.71 -17.91
C THR A 578 34.87 -44.32 -17.37
N ILE A 579 34.94 -45.66 -17.26
CA ILE A 579 36.05 -46.36 -16.60
C ILE A 579 37.41 -46.05 -17.24
N SER A 580 37.47 -46.00 -18.58
CA SER A 580 38.70 -45.68 -19.30
C SER A 580 39.19 -44.26 -19.06
N GLN A 581 38.26 -43.29 -19.01
CA GLN A 581 38.57 -41.87 -18.82
C GLN A 581 39.02 -41.62 -17.38
N GLU A 582 38.35 -42.22 -16.41
CA GLU A 582 38.81 -42.15 -15.02
C GLU A 582 40.20 -42.75 -14.88
N LYS A 583 40.47 -43.93 -15.47
CA LYS A 583 41.80 -44.54 -15.43
C LYS A 583 42.86 -43.62 -16.05
N PHE A 584 42.58 -43.02 -17.20
CA PHE A 584 43.49 -42.08 -17.86
C PHE A 584 43.81 -40.87 -16.96
N LEU A 585 42.80 -40.23 -16.37
CA LEU A 585 42.98 -39.07 -15.50
C LEU A 585 43.69 -39.44 -14.19
N ARG A 586 43.28 -40.53 -13.56
CA ARG A 586 43.81 -41.04 -12.29
C ARG A 586 45.25 -41.50 -12.43
N GLU A 587 45.56 -42.41 -13.36
CA GLU A 587 46.91 -43.02 -13.46
C GLU A 587 47.86 -42.16 -14.31
N GLY A 588 47.34 -41.54 -15.37
CA GLY A 588 48.14 -40.77 -16.33
C GLY A 588 48.50 -39.37 -15.84
N ILE A 589 47.50 -38.62 -15.33
CA ILE A 589 47.65 -37.19 -15.06
C ILE A 589 47.88 -36.90 -13.58
N PHE A 590 46.92 -37.23 -12.72
CA PHE A 590 46.89 -36.75 -11.32
C PHE A 590 47.55 -37.70 -10.32
N ARG A 591 47.59 -39.02 -10.58
CA ARG A 591 48.16 -40.05 -9.70
C ARG A 591 47.56 -39.96 -8.29
N SER A 592 48.40 -39.89 -7.25
CA SER A 592 47.96 -39.77 -5.86
C SER A 592 47.10 -38.53 -5.60
N TYR A 593 47.24 -37.47 -6.40
CA TYR A 593 46.43 -36.26 -6.28
C TYR A 593 45.02 -36.40 -6.85
N TRP A 594 44.65 -37.55 -7.42
CA TRP A 594 43.28 -37.81 -7.82
C TRP A 594 42.36 -37.89 -6.60
N ASP A 595 42.65 -38.78 -5.64
CA ASP A 595 41.76 -39.04 -4.50
C ASP A 595 42.45 -39.45 -3.18
N GLN A 596 43.77 -39.65 -3.17
CA GLN A 596 44.50 -40.18 -2.00
C GLN A 596 45.30 -39.11 -1.25
N HIS A 597 45.80 -38.08 -1.94
CA HIS A 597 46.63 -37.03 -1.34
C HIS A 597 45.79 -36.03 -0.53
N ALA A 598 46.36 -35.41 0.51
CA ALA A 598 45.70 -34.34 1.28
C ALA A 598 45.28 -33.11 0.45
N CYS A 599 45.84 -32.97 -0.76
CA CYS A 599 45.55 -31.88 -1.69
C CYS A 599 44.73 -32.37 -2.89
N CYS A 600 44.14 -33.56 -2.84
CA CYS A 600 43.45 -34.18 -3.97
C CYS A 600 42.29 -33.33 -4.52
N LEU A 601 41.88 -33.67 -5.74
CA LEU A 601 40.72 -33.07 -6.40
C LEU A 601 39.43 -33.38 -5.65
N GLU A 602 38.49 -32.43 -5.66
CA GLU A 602 37.15 -32.68 -5.15
C GLU A 602 36.44 -33.80 -5.94
N SER A 603 35.51 -34.53 -5.31
CA SER A 603 34.66 -35.52 -6.00
C SER A 603 33.93 -34.90 -7.19
N GLU A 604 33.40 -33.69 -7.03
CA GLU A 604 32.66 -33.00 -8.08
C GLU A 604 33.60 -32.56 -9.23
N THR A 605 34.78 -32.02 -8.94
CA THR A 605 35.79 -31.71 -9.96
C THR A 605 36.21 -32.96 -10.74
N ARG A 606 36.39 -34.10 -10.04
CA ARG A 606 36.71 -35.37 -10.70
C ARG A 606 35.61 -35.78 -11.68
N PHE A 607 34.34 -35.67 -11.29
CA PHE A 607 33.20 -35.99 -12.16
C PHE A 607 33.10 -35.05 -13.37
N ILE A 608 33.32 -33.75 -13.18
CA ILE A 608 33.40 -32.75 -14.26
C ILE A 608 34.50 -33.14 -15.27
N LEU A 609 35.68 -33.52 -14.80
CA LEU A 609 36.78 -33.93 -15.68
C LEU A 609 36.50 -35.25 -16.41
N ILE A 610 35.94 -36.25 -15.71
CA ILE A 610 35.55 -37.53 -16.31
C ILE A 610 34.54 -37.31 -17.43
N SER A 611 33.50 -36.52 -17.17
CA SER A 611 32.44 -36.25 -18.16
C SER A 611 32.99 -35.45 -19.36
N GLY A 612 33.88 -34.49 -19.14
CA GLY A 612 34.58 -33.77 -20.19
C GLY A 612 35.44 -34.67 -21.09
N GLU A 613 36.25 -35.55 -20.51
CA GLU A 613 37.06 -36.52 -21.27
C GLU A 613 36.21 -37.56 -21.99
N TYR A 614 35.08 -37.99 -21.40
CA TYR A 614 34.18 -38.94 -22.05
C TYR A 614 33.58 -38.33 -23.32
N VAL A 615 33.06 -37.10 -23.24
CA VAL A 615 32.52 -36.38 -24.40
C VAL A 615 33.62 -36.08 -25.43
N TRP A 616 34.84 -35.77 -24.99
CA TRP A 616 36.00 -35.59 -25.88
C TRP A 616 36.25 -36.81 -26.76
N ASP A 617 36.27 -38.01 -26.16
CA ASP A 617 36.49 -39.26 -26.89
C ASP A 617 35.34 -39.58 -27.85
N GLU A 618 34.10 -39.34 -27.42
CA GLU A 618 32.90 -39.55 -28.26
C GLU A 618 32.84 -38.59 -29.45
N TYR A 619 33.20 -37.31 -29.25
CA TYR A 619 33.27 -36.32 -30.32
C TYR A 619 34.36 -36.67 -31.33
N GLN A 620 35.48 -37.22 -30.87
CA GLN A 620 36.55 -37.68 -31.75
C GLN A 620 36.09 -38.85 -32.65
N ARG A 621 35.19 -39.71 -32.17
CA ARG A 621 34.64 -40.84 -32.94
C ARG A 621 33.55 -40.38 -33.92
N SER A 622 32.74 -39.41 -33.51
CA SER A 622 31.52 -39.02 -34.20
C SER A 622 31.69 -37.88 -35.23
N GLN A 623 32.91 -37.34 -35.38
CA GLN A 623 33.23 -36.24 -36.31
C GLN A 623 32.33 -35.01 -36.15
N LEU A 624 32.00 -34.65 -34.91
CA LEU A 624 31.24 -33.44 -34.64
C LEU A 624 32.14 -32.21 -34.77
N ASP A 625 31.57 -31.13 -35.33
CA ASP A 625 32.35 -29.95 -35.68
C ASP A 625 32.50 -28.97 -34.50
N ASP A 626 31.50 -28.81 -33.62
CA ASP A 626 31.55 -27.83 -32.51
C ASP A 626 32.06 -28.48 -31.21
N TRP A 627 33.27 -28.15 -30.80
CA TRP A 627 33.97 -28.73 -29.64
C TRP A 627 33.76 -27.95 -28.33
N ALA A 628 32.75 -27.08 -28.26
CA ALA A 628 32.46 -26.30 -27.06
C ALA A 628 32.14 -27.17 -25.84
N ALA A 629 31.37 -28.25 -26.03
CA ALA A 629 30.91 -29.11 -24.94
C ALA A 629 32.06 -29.64 -24.05
N PRO A 630 33.05 -30.39 -24.55
CA PRO A 630 34.16 -30.85 -23.71
C PRO A 630 35.04 -29.70 -23.20
N ALA A 631 35.21 -28.62 -23.99
CA ALA A 631 36.00 -27.46 -23.59
C ALA A 631 35.44 -26.76 -22.34
N VAL A 632 34.11 -26.63 -22.25
CA VAL A 632 33.42 -26.04 -21.09
C VAL A 632 33.74 -26.81 -19.81
N GLN A 633 33.77 -28.14 -19.85
CA GLN A 633 34.06 -28.95 -18.66
C GLN A 633 35.47 -28.72 -18.11
N TYR A 634 36.48 -28.57 -18.98
CA TYR A 634 37.83 -28.26 -18.53
C TYR A 634 37.90 -26.89 -17.85
N CYS A 635 37.27 -25.87 -18.43
CA CYS A 635 37.19 -24.54 -17.82
C CYS A 635 36.47 -24.58 -16.47
N ARG A 636 35.33 -25.28 -16.37
CA ARG A 636 34.59 -25.45 -15.11
C ARG A 636 35.42 -26.14 -14.03
N ALA A 637 36.14 -27.21 -14.38
CA ALA A 637 37.01 -27.91 -13.44
C ALA A 637 38.14 -27.01 -12.91
N LEU A 638 38.77 -26.24 -13.79
CA LEU A 638 39.81 -25.29 -13.41
C LEU A 638 39.26 -24.18 -12.51
N GLU A 639 38.19 -23.52 -12.95
CA GLU A 639 37.56 -22.40 -12.23
C GLU A 639 37.12 -22.83 -10.83
N ARG A 640 36.52 -24.03 -10.70
CA ARG A 640 36.13 -24.60 -9.42
C ARG A 640 37.31 -24.83 -8.47
N GLU A 641 38.39 -25.46 -8.94
CA GLU A 641 39.54 -25.74 -8.07
C GLU A 641 40.31 -24.48 -7.69
N ILE A 642 40.41 -23.48 -8.58
CA ILE A 642 41.00 -22.20 -8.19
C ILE A 642 40.09 -21.52 -7.16
N LYS A 643 38.77 -21.49 -7.37
CA LYS A 643 37.82 -20.89 -6.41
C LYS A 643 37.95 -21.56 -5.03
N ARG A 644 37.92 -22.90 -5.00
CA ARG A 644 38.04 -23.69 -3.77
C ARG A 644 39.32 -23.39 -3.00
N ARG A 645 40.44 -23.19 -3.69
CA ARG A 645 41.78 -23.09 -3.07
C ARG A 645 42.24 -21.65 -2.80
N PHE A 646 41.82 -20.69 -3.64
CA PHE A 646 42.24 -19.29 -3.56
C PHE A 646 41.18 -18.33 -3.04
N TYR A 647 39.90 -18.59 -3.28
CA TYR A 647 38.83 -17.65 -2.93
C TYR A 647 38.08 -18.09 -1.67
N THR A 648 37.49 -19.28 -1.67
CA THR A 648 36.64 -19.78 -0.56
C THR A 648 37.30 -19.67 0.83
N PRO A 649 38.60 -20.00 1.03
CA PRO A 649 39.21 -19.97 2.35
C PRO A 649 39.41 -18.56 2.93
N ILE A 650 39.42 -17.53 2.07
CA ILE A 650 39.73 -16.14 2.42
C ILE A 650 38.75 -15.16 1.74
N GLN A 651 37.49 -15.58 1.61
CA GLN A 651 36.47 -14.84 0.87
C GLN A 651 36.30 -13.38 1.33
N THR A 652 36.42 -13.13 2.63
CA THR A 652 36.29 -11.80 3.24
C THR A 652 37.41 -10.83 2.86
N GLU A 653 38.52 -11.33 2.31
CA GLU A 653 39.67 -10.52 1.88
C GLU A 653 39.50 -9.99 0.44
N TYR A 654 38.62 -10.59 -0.36
CA TYR A 654 38.30 -10.15 -1.72
C TYR A 654 37.20 -9.08 -1.73
N GLU A 655 37.32 -8.12 -2.66
CA GLU A 655 36.28 -7.15 -3.00
C GLU A 655 35.24 -7.75 -3.96
N ILE A 656 35.67 -8.71 -4.79
CA ILE A 656 34.81 -9.41 -5.74
C ILE A 656 33.84 -10.32 -4.97
N LYS A 657 32.55 -10.19 -5.24
CA LYS A 657 31.51 -11.02 -4.64
C LYS A 657 31.54 -12.45 -5.21
N ASP A 658 31.03 -13.40 -4.43
CA ASP A 658 31.09 -14.85 -4.73
C ASP A 658 30.52 -15.24 -6.10
N LYS A 659 29.44 -14.57 -6.51
CA LYS A 659 28.78 -14.81 -7.80
C LYS A 659 29.53 -14.23 -9.00
N SER A 660 30.52 -13.38 -8.76
CA SER A 660 31.29 -12.67 -9.79
C SER A 660 32.75 -13.13 -9.85
N TRP A 661 33.13 -14.13 -9.04
CA TRP A 661 34.48 -14.67 -9.03
C TRP A 661 34.61 -15.78 -10.08
N THR A 662 35.40 -15.53 -11.13
CA THR A 662 35.59 -16.43 -12.28
C THR A 662 37.04 -16.37 -12.79
N LEU A 663 37.39 -17.12 -13.86
CA LEU A 663 38.71 -17.01 -14.50
C LEU A 663 39.01 -15.56 -15.00
N GLY A 664 37.98 -14.81 -15.36
CA GLY A 664 38.09 -13.39 -15.75
C GLY A 664 38.56 -12.49 -14.61
N SER A 665 38.20 -12.83 -13.37
CA SER A 665 38.67 -12.10 -12.19
C SER A 665 40.20 -12.11 -12.10
N ILE A 666 40.86 -13.23 -12.40
CA ILE A 666 42.32 -13.34 -12.35
C ILE A 666 42.97 -12.53 -13.48
N LYS A 667 42.38 -12.55 -14.68
CA LYS A 667 42.81 -11.67 -15.78
C LYS A 667 42.72 -10.20 -15.39
N ASN A 668 41.63 -9.79 -14.72
CA ASN A 668 41.46 -8.41 -14.24
C ASN A 668 42.47 -8.04 -13.14
N MET A 669 42.85 -8.99 -12.28
CA MET A 669 43.92 -8.80 -11.29
C MET A 669 45.32 -8.70 -11.93
N TYR A 670 45.51 -9.28 -13.12
CA TYR A 670 46.79 -9.40 -13.83
C TYR A 670 46.71 -8.86 -15.27
N ASN A 671 46.48 -7.56 -15.40
CA ASN A 671 46.25 -6.92 -16.70
C ASN A 671 47.57 -6.49 -17.38
N GLY A 672 47.68 -6.69 -18.70
CA GLY A 672 48.84 -6.26 -19.49
C GLY A 672 50.17 -6.93 -19.11
N GLY A 673 50.11 -8.16 -18.56
CA GLY A 673 51.29 -8.90 -18.11
C GLY A 673 51.92 -8.36 -16.81
N LYS A 674 51.19 -7.52 -16.08
CA LYS A 674 51.64 -7.00 -14.78
C LYS A 674 50.54 -7.15 -13.73
N PRO A 675 50.92 -7.40 -12.47
CA PRO A 675 49.97 -7.37 -11.38
C PRO A 675 49.38 -5.98 -11.20
N SER A 676 48.08 -5.90 -10.89
CA SER A 676 47.47 -4.65 -10.47
C SER A 676 47.93 -4.33 -9.04
N ILE A 677 48.99 -3.52 -8.92
CA ILE A 677 49.73 -3.25 -7.67
C ILE A 677 48.81 -2.76 -6.54
N ASN A 678 47.73 -2.03 -6.89
CA ASN A 678 46.76 -1.48 -5.94
C ASN A 678 45.49 -2.34 -5.78
N SER A 679 45.40 -3.51 -6.41
CA SER A 679 44.23 -4.39 -6.32
C SER A 679 44.27 -5.19 -5.02
N ARG A 680 43.32 -4.92 -4.12
CA ARG A 680 43.13 -5.72 -2.90
C ARG A 680 42.91 -7.21 -3.22
N ASN A 681 42.23 -7.51 -4.33
CA ASN A 681 42.01 -8.88 -4.80
C ASN A 681 43.32 -9.59 -5.16
N TRP A 682 44.27 -8.89 -5.80
CA TRP A 682 45.58 -9.45 -6.13
C TRP A 682 46.41 -9.72 -4.87
N GLN A 683 46.35 -8.83 -3.89
CA GLN A 683 47.01 -9.02 -2.59
C GLN A 683 46.45 -10.21 -1.83
N ALA A 684 45.12 -10.41 -1.83
CA ALA A 684 44.48 -11.59 -1.24
C ALA A 684 44.91 -12.88 -1.97
N PHE A 685 44.94 -12.85 -3.31
CA PHE A 685 45.36 -13.98 -4.15
C PHE A 685 46.81 -14.41 -3.87
N ILE A 686 47.74 -13.45 -3.78
CA ILE A 686 49.13 -13.74 -3.40
C ILE A 686 49.24 -14.14 -1.93
N GLY A 687 48.51 -13.48 -1.04
CA GLY A 687 48.50 -13.77 0.38
C GLY A 687 48.23 -15.25 0.63
N ARG A 688 47.24 -15.81 -0.09
CA ARG A 688 46.95 -17.23 -0.08
C ARG A 688 48.07 -18.09 -0.66
N ALA A 689 48.71 -17.69 -1.77
CA ALA A 689 49.85 -18.45 -2.30
C ALA A 689 51.04 -18.50 -1.31
N ARG A 690 51.29 -17.40 -0.58
CA ARG A 690 52.38 -17.31 0.40
C ARG A 690 52.20 -18.26 1.58
N THR A 691 50.96 -18.62 1.97
CA THR A 691 50.73 -19.62 3.03
C THR A 691 51.25 -21.01 2.64
N PHE A 692 51.48 -21.25 1.35
CA PHE A 692 52.07 -22.47 0.81
C PHE A 692 53.51 -22.28 0.31
N GLN A 693 54.19 -21.23 0.77
CA GLN A 693 55.59 -20.93 0.43
C GLN A 693 55.83 -20.65 -1.07
N ILE A 694 54.79 -20.19 -1.78
CA ILE A 694 54.90 -19.79 -3.18
C ILE A 694 55.09 -18.28 -3.25
N THR A 695 56.17 -17.85 -3.90
CA THR A 695 56.45 -16.44 -4.14
C THR A 695 55.56 -15.88 -5.26
N GLU A 696 55.38 -14.57 -5.28
CA GLU A 696 54.63 -13.88 -6.35
C GLU A 696 55.23 -14.16 -7.73
N ASP A 697 56.57 -14.22 -7.85
CA ASP A 697 57.25 -14.54 -9.10
C ASP A 697 56.93 -15.96 -9.59
N ILE A 698 56.95 -16.96 -8.69
CA ILE A 698 56.63 -18.34 -9.05
C ILE A 698 55.16 -18.45 -9.46
N LEU A 699 54.24 -17.87 -8.68
CA LEU A 699 52.81 -17.84 -9.00
C LEU A 699 52.56 -17.15 -10.35
N SER A 700 53.19 -16.01 -10.59
CA SER A 700 53.03 -15.24 -11.81
C SER A 700 53.60 -15.97 -13.02
N GLN A 701 54.81 -16.52 -12.94
CA GLN A 701 55.49 -17.16 -14.07
C GLN A 701 54.94 -18.56 -14.39
N GLN A 702 54.61 -19.36 -13.37
CA GLN A 702 54.22 -20.76 -13.58
C GLN A 702 52.71 -20.98 -13.68
N PHE A 703 51.90 -20.01 -13.24
CA PHE A 703 50.45 -20.16 -13.21
C PHE A 703 49.72 -19.02 -13.92
N VAL A 704 49.87 -17.77 -13.46
CA VAL A 704 49.06 -16.65 -13.95
C VAL A 704 49.43 -16.25 -15.38
N THR A 705 50.72 -16.13 -15.71
CA THR A 705 51.19 -15.75 -17.06
C THR A 705 50.81 -16.80 -18.10
N PRO A 706 51.03 -18.12 -17.88
CA PRO A 706 50.56 -19.14 -18.80
C PRO A 706 49.05 -19.09 -19.00
N MET A 707 48.27 -18.90 -17.92
CA MET A 707 46.81 -18.84 -17.99
C MET A 707 46.28 -17.61 -18.73
N VAL A 708 46.79 -16.42 -18.42
CA VAL A 708 46.26 -15.12 -18.88
C VAL A 708 46.87 -14.70 -20.21
N MET A 709 48.20 -14.79 -20.36
CA MET A 709 48.92 -14.19 -21.49
C MET A 709 49.23 -15.20 -22.59
N GLU A 710 49.75 -16.39 -22.23
CA GLU A 710 50.22 -17.36 -23.23
C GLU A 710 49.08 -18.19 -23.82
N LYS A 711 48.20 -18.70 -22.95
CA LYS A 711 47.10 -19.60 -23.35
C LYS A 711 45.76 -18.88 -23.45
N LYS A 712 45.68 -17.63 -22.96
CA LYS A 712 44.48 -16.77 -23.00
C LYS A 712 43.21 -17.52 -22.56
N ILE A 713 43.31 -18.32 -21.50
CA ILE A 713 42.24 -19.24 -21.09
C ILE A 713 40.97 -18.47 -20.73
N SER A 714 41.11 -17.29 -20.11
CA SER A 714 39.97 -16.42 -19.81
C SER A 714 39.25 -15.96 -21.08
N ASP A 715 39.98 -15.65 -22.15
CA ASP A 715 39.38 -15.17 -23.41
C ASP A 715 38.66 -16.32 -24.12
N LEU A 716 39.31 -17.48 -24.18
CA LEU A 716 38.73 -18.70 -24.73
C LEU A 716 37.50 -19.14 -23.94
N ARG A 717 37.54 -19.08 -22.60
CA ARG A 717 36.38 -19.37 -21.74
C ARG A 717 35.20 -18.44 -22.05
N ASN A 718 35.45 -17.15 -22.25
CA ASN A 718 34.39 -16.21 -22.61
C ASN A 718 33.83 -16.53 -24.00
N GLN A 719 34.68 -16.89 -24.97
CA GLN A 719 34.26 -17.35 -26.28
C GLN A 719 33.35 -18.60 -26.22
N LEU A 720 33.59 -19.53 -25.28
CA LEU A 720 32.73 -20.71 -25.10
C LEU A 720 31.30 -20.35 -24.68
N ALA A 721 31.09 -19.23 -23.98
CA ALA A 721 29.76 -18.78 -23.60
C ALA A 721 29.00 -18.14 -24.78
N HIS A 722 29.70 -17.69 -25.83
CA HIS A 722 29.08 -17.14 -27.02
C HIS A 722 28.53 -18.23 -27.95
N GLY A 723 27.58 -17.90 -28.83
CA GLY A 723 26.99 -18.80 -29.83
C GLY A 723 27.89 -19.18 -31.02
N ASP A 724 29.15 -18.77 -31.04
CA ASP A 724 30.08 -19.02 -32.15
C ASP A 724 30.63 -20.45 -32.13
N HIS A 725 30.92 -20.98 -33.31
CA HIS A 725 31.50 -22.31 -33.48
C HIS A 725 32.89 -22.43 -32.83
N ILE A 726 33.14 -23.49 -32.06
CA ILE A 726 34.44 -23.75 -31.44
C ILE A 726 35.12 -24.91 -32.16
N ASP A 727 36.24 -24.63 -32.83
CA ASP A 727 37.00 -25.66 -33.51
C ASP A 727 37.75 -26.60 -32.53
N ARG A 728 38.16 -27.75 -33.06
CA ARG A 728 38.89 -28.76 -32.31
C ARG A 728 40.22 -28.27 -31.76
N ASP A 729 40.94 -27.41 -32.50
CA ASP A 729 42.27 -26.94 -32.10
C ASP A 729 42.20 -25.98 -30.90
N THR A 730 41.15 -25.19 -30.82
CA THR A 730 40.82 -24.31 -29.70
C THR A 730 40.49 -25.13 -28.46
N ALA A 731 39.58 -26.10 -28.58
CA ALA A 731 39.23 -27.01 -27.48
C ALA A 731 40.44 -27.83 -27.01
N LYS A 732 41.28 -28.30 -27.95
CA LYS A 732 42.55 -29.00 -27.67
C LYS A 732 43.53 -28.11 -26.93
N THR A 733 43.63 -26.84 -27.30
CA THR A 733 44.49 -25.87 -26.62
C THR A 733 44.07 -25.69 -25.16
N LEU A 734 42.77 -25.54 -24.90
CA LEU A 734 42.21 -25.47 -23.55
C LEU A 734 42.49 -26.74 -22.74
N ARG A 735 42.13 -27.91 -23.29
CA ARG A 735 42.38 -29.21 -22.66
C ARG A 735 43.85 -29.38 -22.28
N ASN A 736 44.74 -29.10 -23.22
CA ASN A 736 46.18 -29.25 -23.05
C ASN A 736 46.78 -28.26 -22.04
N ALA A 737 46.29 -27.02 -22.00
CA ALA A 737 46.73 -26.04 -21.02
C ALA A 737 46.29 -26.40 -19.59
N ILE A 738 45.07 -26.95 -19.45
CA ILE A 738 44.46 -27.27 -18.16
C ILE A 738 45.02 -28.59 -17.60
N LEU A 739 45.06 -29.65 -18.42
CA LEU A 739 45.48 -31.00 -18.02
C LEU A 739 46.98 -31.25 -18.19
N GLY A 740 47.62 -30.62 -19.18
CA GLY A 740 49.02 -30.83 -19.56
C GLY A 740 49.19 -31.78 -20.75
N VAL A 741 50.40 -31.79 -21.33
CA VAL A 741 50.76 -32.63 -22.49
C VAL A 741 52.19 -33.16 -22.32
N ASN A 742 52.43 -34.43 -22.65
CA ASN A 742 53.76 -35.03 -22.83
C ASN A 742 54.78 -34.68 -21.72
N GLY A 743 54.38 -34.79 -20.46
CA GLY A 743 55.24 -34.54 -19.30
C GLY A 743 55.28 -33.09 -18.80
N ALA A 744 54.76 -32.13 -19.57
CA ALA A 744 54.52 -30.77 -19.07
C ALA A 744 53.29 -30.76 -18.14
N SER A 745 53.43 -30.17 -16.95
CA SER A 745 52.32 -30.07 -16.00
C SER A 745 51.29 -29.05 -16.47
N GLY A 746 50.03 -29.46 -16.61
CA GLY A 746 48.92 -28.53 -16.83
C GLY A 746 48.66 -27.66 -15.60
N LEU A 747 47.90 -26.58 -15.80
CA LEU A 747 47.55 -25.62 -14.76
C LEU A 747 46.81 -26.27 -13.58
N LEU A 748 45.88 -27.18 -13.86
CA LEU A 748 45.11 -27.84 -12.81
C LEU A 748 46.01 -28.73 -11.95
N LYS A 749 46.91 -29.48 -12.58
CA LYS A 749 47.91 -30.30 -11.89
C LYS A 749 48.89 -29.45 -11.08
N TRP A 750 49.28 -28.27 -11.59
CA TRP A 750 50.13 -27.33 -10.86
C TRP A 750 49.43 -26.84 -9.59
N ILE A 751 48.17 -26.40 -9.67
CA ILE A 751 47.42 -25.91 -8.51
C ILE A 751 47.34 -27.02 -7.44
N VAL A 752 46.91 -28.21 -7.85
CA VAL A 752 46.67 -29.34 -6.93
C VAL A 752 47.95 -29.79 -6.22
N LYS A 753 49.10 -29.66 -6.88
CA LYS A 753 50.41 -30.01 -6.31
C LYS A 753 50.93 -28.95 -5.32
N ASN A 754 50.62 -27.69 -5.54
CA ASN A 754 51.30 -26.58 -4.86
C ASN A 754 50.39 -25.81 -3.87
N ILE A 755 49.07 -25.84 -4.04
CA ILE A 755 48.12 -25.10 -3.21
C ILE A 755 47.14 -26.08 -2.56
N GLY A 756 47.06 -26.10 -1.24
CA GLY A 756 46.05 -26.89 -0.52
C GLY A 756 44.63 -26.31 -0.59
N PRO A 757 43.58 -27.11 -0.34
CA PRO A 757 42.21 -26.61 -0.20
C PRO A 757 42.11 -25.51 0.87
#